data_AF-A0A2D6M920-F1
#
_entry.id   AF-A0A2D6M920-F1
#
_cell.length_a   1.000
_cell.length_b   1.000
_cell.length_c   1.000
_cell.angle_alpha   90.00
_cell.angle_beta   90.00
_cell.angle_gamma   90.00
#
_symmetry.space_group_name_H-M   'P 1'
#
loop_
_entity.id
_entity.type
_entity.pdbx_description
1 polymer ?
#
loop_
_entity_poly.entity_id
_entity_poly.type
_entity_poly.pdbx_seq_one_letter_code
_entity_poly.pdbx_strand_id
1 'polypeptide(L)'
;MKKMNVAIIGLGHQAIEDHLPAVKETDLVELIAVCDKDSEKTKKISKEFNVRGYTDYDNLLKKEKLDFIIVAVPHNEYGVILTKAIRKGIHVLKEKPFALNLKEAKELALFSKKERVVIMTTLQRRFNPVYHTFFQLIKEIGDPFLIDIEYNLYIKDPSIGWRGEKKSAGGGCVIDMGYHMIDMIIWYFGLPSKVHAEISSNAISDKKYAEDTAIILFSYGEKLKGTLKLSRFVSPKKELIKIVGTKGTIEIGRGYIKKTKPDGTVTEYLKREKSWPVAALNQIEYFVKVINGEEKNIGDPDYHLNHMAFIEACYLSNKKNSYVNPFELLNDGNEKGRLRFNWPILTDRTKKAVINQLGDSISIYDNSGIIGKLENRFSKYLGLKHSLLTNSGTSALHSMYVGAGLKEGDEIICPAYTFFATITPIFNTGAVPILVDCLENGNIDPDKIEDSITSKTKAVVITHMWGRPCDMKKIVKICNENNLLLLEDISHALGAKIDGKPVGSFGDASACSLQSQKNLVAGEGGVLSTNNSEIFYKALLFGHYNKRCKNEIPRSHKLSQYSTTGMGLKLRIHPLAAAIANEQFDKLDRIIEQRNQNAKKMIIEINKIEGLSIIEDPENYLPAYYSLIINYDKSKMGNVAIEDFQRMLIEQGCEEFDIPGSTCPLNYHSLFQKPEGLYPSYKGKMDYKKGDFPVSEKLYLNILKLPVWHNKKDIKIINEYIRRLKLVAKKCKEGKMEITKQTVKELYDKALKEGIEKPVVGAVIQKDDKVLLLERPSDDFMGGINELPSGNMELGEDILDSLIREVKEETNLEIEKVLKYLGHFDYKSGSGKNARQFNFLVSVKDGDIKLSEHDGFFWAAKDDKAFSKVTDSVKGILENC
;
A
#
# COMPACT_ATOMS: atom_id res chain seq x y z
N MET A 1 8.86 40.85 -8.61
CA MET A 1 7.56 40.20 -8.33
C MET A 1 6.61 41.22 -7.72
N LYS A 2 5.30 41.07 -7.92
CA LYS A 2 4.31 41.89 -7.22
C LYS A 2 4.31 41.50 -5.74
N LYS A 3 4.39 42.46 -4.81
CA LYS A 3 4.30 42.19 -3.37
C LYS A 3 2.93 41.62 -3.03
N MET A 4 2.88 40.66 -2.11
CA MET A 4 1.63 40.06 -1.63
C MET A 4 1.05 40.88 -0.49
N ASN A 5 -0.23 41.20 -0.57
CA ASN A 5 -0.97 41.94 0.44
C ASN A 5 -1.26 41.05 1.65
N VAL A 6 -0.73 41.43 2.82
CA VAL A 6 -0.89 40.68 4.07
C VAL A 6 -1.59 41.52 5.15
N ALA A 7 -2.37 40.85 6.00
CA ALA A 7 -2.83 41.41 7.27
C ALA A 7 -2.51 40.48 8.44
N ILE A 8 -2.29 41.07 9.62
CA ILE A 8 -2.02 40.32 10.86
C ILE A 8 -3.25 40.41 11.78
N ILE A 9 -3.76 39.25 12.20
CA ILE A 9 -4.91 39.12 13.10
C ILE A 9 -4.43 38.54 14.43
N GLY A 10 -4.57 39.32 15.50
CA GLY A 10 -4.04 39.06 16.84
C GLY A 10 -2.70 39.77 17.06
N LEU A 11 -2.70 40.79 17.90
CA LEU A 11 -1.55 41.64 18.25
C LEU A 11 -1.01 41.28 19.64
N GLY A 12 -0.87 39.97 19.88
CA GLY A 12 -0.20 39.43 21.05
C GLY A 12 1.32 39.50 20.96
N HIS A 13 1.99 39.00 21.99
CA HIS A 13 3.46 38.95 22.09
C HIS A 13 4.13 38.37 20.84
N GLN A 14 3.62 37.24 20.34
CA GLN A 14 4.17 36.56 19.16
C GLN A 14 4.08 37.41 17.87
N ALA A 15 3.02 38.20 17.72
CA ALA A 15 2.86 39.07 16.57
C ALA A 15 3.78 40.29 16.64
N ILE A 16 3.93 40.87 17.83
CA ILE A 16 4.75 42.07 18.06
C ILE A 16 6.24 41.76 17.97
N GLU A 17 6.70 40.63 18.53
CA GLU A 17 8.13 40.31 18.57
C GLU A 17 8.64 39.63 17.31
N ASP A 18 7.82 38.82 16.63
CA ASP A 18 8.28 37.99 15.51
C ASP A 18 7.64 38.41 14.17
N HIS A 19 6.30 38.39 14.06
CA HIS A 19 5.64 38.54 12.75
C HIS A 19 5.71 39.96 12.18
N LEU A 20 5.45 40.99 12.98
CA LEU A 20 5.48 42.39 12.54
C LEU A 20 6.88 42.83 12.07
N PRO A 21 7.98 42.54 12.83
CA PRO A 21 9.33 42.81 12.35
C PRO A 21 9.67 42.06 11.05
N ALA A 22 9.31 40.78 10.96
CA ALA A 22 9.61 39.97 9.79
C ALA A 22 8.85 40.44 8.53
N VAL A 23 7.58 40.82 8.65
CA VAL A 23 6.80 41.41 7.55
C VAL A 23 7.38 42.74 7.09
N LYS A 24 7.95 43.54 8.00
CA LYS A 24 8.60 44.81 7.68
C LYS A 24 9.95 44.64 6.97
N GLU A 25 10.64 43.54 7.22
CA GLU A 25 12.00 43.29 6.71
C GLU A 25 12.00 42.65 5.31
N THR A 26 10.99 41.86 4.95
CA THR A 26 10.94 41.20 3.62
C THR A 26 10.39 42.10 2.51
N ASP A 27 10.95 41.97 1.31
CA ASP A 27 10.47 42.64 0.10
C ASP A 27 9.36 41.90 -0.66
N LEU A 28 8.94 40.73 -0.18
CA LEU A 28 7.95 39.90 -0.87
C LEU A 28 6.49 40.24 -0.49
N VAL A 29 6.27 40.97 0.61
CA VAL A 29 4.94 41.23 1.16
C VAL A 29 4.75 42.71 1.47
N GLU A 30 3.49 43.15 1.52
CA GLU A 30 3.08 44.48 1.92
C GLU A 30 2.02 44.39 3.02
N LEU A 31 2.30 44.97 4.20
CA LEU A 31 1.35 45.00 5.30
C LEU A 31 0.23 46.00 5.00
N ILE A 32 -0.99 45.51 4.80
CA ILE A 32 -2.16 46.36 4.47
C ILE A 32 -2.91 46.79 5.73
N ALA A 33 -3.01 45.88 6.71
CA ALA A 33 -3.83 46.11 7.90
C ALA A 33 -3.43 45.23 9.08
N VAL A 34 -3.81 45.66 10.28
CA VAL A 34 -3.71 44.91 11.52
C VAL A 34 -5.07 44.81 12.21
N CYS A 35 -5.32 43.71 12.90
CA CYS A 35 -6.59 43.46 13.58
C CYS A 35 -6.40 42.88 14.99
N ASP A 36 -7.02 43.49 16.01
CA ASP A 36 -7.13 42.95 17.36
C ASP A 36 -8.40 43.45 18.06
N LYS A 37 -9.01 42.64 18.94
CA LYS A 37 -10.18 43.05 19.73
C LYS A 37 -9.87 44.24 20.65
N ASP A 38 -8.62 44.37 21.05
CA ASP A 38 -8.11 45.50 21.83
C ASP A 38 -7.93 46.73 20.93
N SER A 39 -8.85 47.68 21.07
CA SER A 39 -8.84 48.91 20.29
C SER A 39 -7.61 49.79 20.53
N GLU A 40 -7.02 49.75 21.73
CA GLU A 40 -5.86 50.56 22.07
C GLU A 40 -4.59 49.97 21.45
N LYS A 41 -4.42 48.64 21.50
CA LYS A 41 -3.34 47.96 20.76
C LYS A 41 -3.45 48.19 19.26
N THR A 42 -4.65 48.07 18.72
CA THR A 42 -4.90 48.28 17.29
C THR A 42 -4.53 49.70 16.87
N LYS A 43 -4.97 50.73 17.60
CA LYS A 43 -4.59 52.13 17.31
C LYS A 43 -3.07 52.36 17.39
N LYS A 44 -2.42 51.79 18.41
CA LYS A 44 -0.97 51.94 18.59
C LYS A 44 -0.18 51.34 17.42
N ILE A 45 -0.44 50.07 17.10
CA ILE A 45 0.31 49.35 16.06
C ILE A 45 -0.03 49.86 14.66
N SER A 46 -1.31 50.17 14.37
CA SER A 46 -1.70 50.75 13.07
C SER A 46 -1.01 52.08 12.81
N LYS A 47 -0.85 52.94 13.83
CA LYS A 47 -0.09 54.19 13.73
C LYS A 47 1.41 53.95 13.56
N GLU A 48 1.98 53.00 14.29
CA GLU A 48 3.41 52.66 14.23
C GLU A 48 3.83 52.14 12.85
N PHE A 49 3.00 51.31 12.23
CA PHE A 49 3.27 50.71 10.91
C PHE A 49 2.63 51.48 9.75
N ASN A 50 1.90 52.56 10.02
CA ASN A 50 1.17 53.36 9.04
C ASN A 50 0.20 52.54 8.15
N VAL A 51 -0.59 51.68 8.79
CA VAL A 51 -1.55 50.78 8.13
C VAL A 51 -2.95 50.93 8.72
N ARG A 52 -3.97 50.32 8.11
CA ARG A 52 -5.34 50.38 8.66
C ARG A 52 -5.48 49.47 9.87
N GLY A 53 -6.12 49.99 10.93
CA GLY A 53 -6.44 49.23 12.14
C GLY A 53 -7.89 48.78 12.17
N TYR A 54 -8.11 47.51 12.51
CA TYR A 54 -9.44 46.90 12.63
C TYR A 54 -9.65 46.26 14.01
N THR A 55 -10.83 46.43 14.59
CA THR A 55 -11.22 45.73 15.84
C THR A 55 -12.07 44.48 15.60
N ASP A 56 -12.46 44.27 14.35
CA ASP A 56 -13.27 43.15 13.91
C ASP A 56 -12.69 42.58 12.60
N TYR A 57 -12.34 41.30 12.65
CA TYR A 57 -11.74 40.62 11.52
C TYR A 57 -12.76 40.39 10.38
N ASP A 58 -14.07 40.38 10.63
CA ASP A 58 -15.07 40.30 9.55
C ASP A 58 -15.03 41.56 8.68
N ASN A 59 -14.94 42.73 9.32
CA ASN A 59 -14.75 44.00 8.63
C ASN A 59 -13.42 44.07 7.87
N LEU A 60 -12.32 43.61 8.47
CA LEU A 60 -11.01 43.49 7.81
C LEU A 60 -11.12 42.65 6.52
N LEU A 61 -11.58 41.40 6.64
CA LEU A 61 -11.68 40.46 5.52
C LEU A 61 -12.70 40.90 4.45
N LYS A 62 -13.62 41.82 4.78
CA LYS A 62 -14.61 42.38 3.84
C LYS A 62 -14.07 43.60 3.07
N LYS A 63 -13.29 44.46 3.73
CA LYS A 63 -12.85 45.74 3.15
C LYS A 63 -11.51 45.66 2.44
N GLU A 64 -10.63 44.77 2.89
CA GLU A 64 -9.28 44.65 2.31
C GLU A 64 -9.19 43.54 1.27
N LYS A 65 -8.37 43.78 0.23
CA LYS A 65 -7.95 42.75 -0.73
C LYS A 65 -6.62 42.17 -0.28
N LEU A 66 -6.68 40.97 0.29
CA LEU A 66 -5.54 40.28 0.90
C LEU A 66 -5.22 39.01 0.12
N ASP A 67 -3.95 38.75 -0.12
CA ASP A 67 -3.50 37.48 -0.67
C ASP A 67 -3.39 36.42 0.44
N PHE A 68 -2.94 36.83 1.63
CA PHE A 68 -2.92 35.96 2.80
C PHE A 68 -3.06 36.72 4.13
N ILE A 69 -3.31 36.00 5.22
CA ILE A 69 -3.33 36.53 6.58
C ILE A 69 -2.37 35.77 7.50
N ILE A 70 -1.81 36.47 8.48
CA ILE A 70 -1.07 35.88 9.60
C ILE A 70 -1.99 35.87 10.83
N VAL A 71 -2.19 34.71 11.43
CA VAL A 71 -3.15 34.52 12.54
C VAL A 71 -2.44 34.13 13.83
N ALA A 72 -2.49 35.01 14.84
CA ALA A 72 -1.84 34.88 16.15
C ALA A 72 -2.80 35.23 17.29
N VAL A 73 -3.94 34.53 17.35
CA VAL A 73 -5.02 34.69 18.34
C VAL A 73 -5.04 33.53 19.34
N PRO A 74 -5.83 33.60 20.44
CA PRO A 74 -6.10 32.44 21.30
C PRO A 74 -6.61 31.22 20.51
N HIS A 75 -6.29 29.99 20.96
CA HIS A 75 -6.49 28.77 20.17
C HIS A 75 -7.94 28.56 19.72
N ASN A 76 -8.91 28.90 20.57
CA ASN A 76 -10.34 28.77 20.31
C ASN A 76 -10.89 29.69 19.22
N GLU A 77 -10.12 30.70 18.82
CA GLU A 77 -10.53 31.63 17.76
C GLU A 77 -10.06 31.19 16.37
N TYR A 78 -9.08 30.26 16.29
CA TYR A 78 -8.51 29.83 15.02
C TYR A 78 -9.56 29.27 14.05
N GLY A 79 -10.38 28.30 14.48
CA GLY A 79 -11.32 27.61 13.59
C GLY A 79 -12.27 28.56 12.84
N VAL A 80 -12.79 29.57 13.54
CA VAL A 80 -13.72 30.55 12.96
C VAL A 80 -13.02 31.45 11.94
N ILE A 81 -11.83 31.97 12.29
CA ILE A 81 -11.06 32.87 11.42
C ILE A 81 -10.58 32.12 10.17
N LEU A 82 -10.02 30.92 10.34
CA LEU A 82 -9.56 30.09 9.22
C LEU A 82 -10.71 29.74 8.28
N THR A 83 -11.85 29.28 8.82
CA THR A 83 -13.02 28.94 7.99
C THR A 83 -13.48 30.13 7.14
N LYS A 84 -13.47 31.35 7.71
CA LYS A 84 -13.85 32.57 7.00
C LYS A 84 -12.83 32.99 5.94
N ALA A 85 -11.53 32.88 6.22
CA ALA A 85 -10.46 33.15 5.26
C ALA A 85 -10.51 32.16 4.08
N ILE A 86 -10.65 30.86 4.37
CA ILE A 86 -10.73 29.79 3.36
C ILE A 86 -11.91 30.05 2.40
N ARG A 87 -13.09 30.42 2.90
CA ARG A 87 -14.27 30.76 2.06
C ARG A 87 -14.06 31.94 1.12
N LYS A 88 -13.10 32.81 1.41
CA LYS A 88 -12.76 33.98 0.60
C LYS A 88 -11.56 33.73 -0.32
N GLY A 89 -10.98 32.52 -0.31
CA GLY A 89 -9.78 32.20 -1.08
C GLY A 89 -8.50 32.84 -0.52
N ILE A 90 -8.50 33.29 0.74
CA ILE A 90 -7.35 33.97 1.36
C ILE A 90 -6.46 32.93 2.03
N HIS A 91 -5.18 32.89 1.66
CA HIS A 91 -4.20 31.97 2.26
C HIS A 91 -3.92 32.31 3.74
N VAL A 92 -3.45 31.34 4.52
CA VAL A 92 -3.31 31.50 5.97
C VAL A 92 -1.97 30.99 6.47
N LEU A 93 -1.16 31.87 7.06
CA LEU A 93 -0.05 31.50 7.94
C LEU A 93 -0.53 31.61 9.38
N LYS A 94 -0.50 30.53 10.17
CA LYS A 94 -1.03 30.57 11.54
C LYS A 94 -0.06 30.08 12.59
N GLU A 95 -0.17 30.64 13.78
CA GLU A 95 0.54 30.14 14.95
C GLU A 95 0.05 28.76 15.40
N LYS A 96 0.92 28.03 16.10
CA LYS A 96 0.61 26.71 16.67
C LYS A 96 -0.39 26.84 17.83
N PRO A 97 -1.09 25.75 18.20
CA PRO A 97 -1.21 24.46 17.53
C PRO A 97 -2.08 24.59 16.27
N PHE A 98 -2.01 23.62 15.36
CA PHE A 98 -2.79 23.69 14.11
C PHE A 98 -4.31 23.86 14.36
N ALA A 99 -4.89 23.10 15.31
CA ALA A 99 -6.30 23.20 15.73
C ALA A 99 -6.44 22.89 17.22
N LEU A 100 -7.64 23.08 17.82
CA LEU A 100 -7.89 22.76 19.23
C LEU A 100 -7.90 21.27 19.53
N ASN A 101 -8.32 20.46 18.54
CA ASN A 101 -8.42 19.01 18.67
C ASN A 101 -8.31 18.35 17.29
N LEU A 102 -8.15 17.04 17.29
CA LEU A 102 -7.95 16.27 16.06
C LEU A 102 -9.15 16.32 15.11
N LYS A 103 -10.38 16.44 15.62
CA LYS A 103 -11.58 16.54 14.78
C LYS A 103 -11.58 17.86 13.99
N GLU A 104 -11.37 18.98 14.66
CA GLU A 104 -11.27 20.29 14.02
C GLU A 104 -10.10 20.34 13.02
N ALA A 105 -8.96 19.71 13.35
CA ALA A 105 -7.82 19.62 12.44
C ALA A 105 -8.20 18.94 11.11
N LYS A 106 -8.90 17.81 11.17
CA LYS A 106 -9.37 17.08 9.97
C LYS A 106 -10.36 17.89 9.15
N GLU A 107 -11.28 18.58 9.81
CA GLU A 107 -12.27 19.45 9.15
C GLU A 107 -11.58 20.59 8.40
N LEU A 108 -10.61 21.27 9.05
CA LEU A 108 -9.84 22.36 8.44
C LEU A 108 -8.96 21.88 7.28
N ALA A 109 -8.28 20.74 7.42
CA ALA A 109 -7.44 20.16 6.36
C ALA A 109 -8.24 19.75 5.12
N LEU A 110 -9.43 19.15 5.32
CA LEU A 110 -10.33 18.81 4.23
C LEU A 110 -10.86 20.08 3.54
N PHE A 111 -11.21 21.09 4.34
CA PHE A 111 -11.82 22.31 3.83
C PHE A 111 -10.84 23.17 3.03
N SER A 112 -9.58 23.30 3.48
CA SER A 112 -8.55 24.05 2.75
C SER A 112 -8.26 23.47 1.36
N LYS A 113 -8.19 22.14 1.24
CA LYS A 113 -8.01 21.43 -0.04
C LYS A 113 -9.15 21.67 -1.01
N LYS A 114 -10.40 21.62 -0.51
CA LYS A 114 -11.59 21.81 -1.34
C LYS A 114 -11.59 23.20 -1.99
N GLU A 115 -11.24 24.22 -1.22
CA GLU A 115 -11.24 25.62 -1.67
C GLU A 115 -9.90 26.06 -2.28
N ARG A 116 -8.92 25.15 -2.41
CA ARG A 116 -7.57 25.40 -2.95
C ARG A 116 -6.82 26.54 -2.25
N VAL A 117 -6.98 26.61 -0.93
CA VAL A 117 -6.32 27.61 -0.09
C VAL A 117 -5.14 26.98 0.64
N VAL A 118 -3.94 27.54 0.44
CA VAL A 118 -2.76 27.20 1.24
C VAL A 118 -2.93 27.65 2.69
N ILE A 119 -2.76 26.72 3.63
CA ILE A 119 -2.63 26.98 5.06
C ILE A 119 -1.27 26.44 5.51
N MET A 120 -0.50 27.24 6.24
CA MET A 120 0.76 26.80 6.85
C MET A 120 0.72 27.10 8.35
N THR A 121 1.05 26.10 9.18
CA THR A 121 1.30 26.33 10.61
C THR A 121 2.77 26.67 10.83
N THR A 122 3.06 27.66 11.66
CA THR A 122 4.42 28.18 11.86
C THR A 122 5.32 27.18 12.60
N LEU A 123 6.45 26.78 12.02
CA LEU A 123 7.43 25.83 12.57
C LEU A 123 8.85 26.40 12.65
N GLN A 124 9.06 27.44 13.45
CA GLN A 124 10.31 28.22 13.54
C GLN A 124 11.59 27.38 13.72
N ARG A 125 11.55 26.28 14.50
CA ARG A 125 12.73 25.41 14.71
C ARG A 125 13.22 24.77 13.42
N ARG A 126 12.33 24.52 12.46
CA ARG A 126 12.66 24.02 11.13
C ARG A 126 13.31 25.05 10.24
N PHE A 127 13.41 26.32 10.64
CA PHE A 127 14.15 27.34 9.90
C PHE A 127 15.46 27.71 10.60
N ASN A 128 15.80 26.98 11.67
CA ASN A 128 17.01 27.19 12.44
C ASN A 128 18.05 26.11 12.08
N PRO A 129 19.25 26.48 11.60
CA PRO A 129 20.28 25.54 11.18
C PRO A 129 20.70 24.53 12.26
N VAL A 130 20.66 24.92 13.54
CA VAL A 130 21.03 24.03 14.66
C VAL A 130 20.19 22.74 14.66
N TYR A 131 18.90 22.86 14.35
CA TYR A 131 18.00 21.71 14.33
C TYR A 131 18.17 20.89 13.04
N HIS A 132 18.51 21.52 11.92
CA HIS A 132 18.80 20.79 10.67
C HIS A 132 20.08 19.94 10.75
N THR A 133 21.10 20.41 11.46
CA THR A 133 22.36 19.67 11.65
C THR A 133 22.14 18.27 12.25
N PHE A 134 21.02 18.05 12.96
CA PHE A 134 20.60 16.73 13.42
C PHE A 134 20.67 15.66 12.32
N PHE A 135 20.15 15.95 11.11
CA PHE A 135 20.07 14.96 10.03
C PHE A 135 21.44 14.52 9.50
N GLN A 136 22.47 15.32 9.72
CA GLN A 136 23.86 14.96 9.40
C GLN A 136 24.43 14.07 10.53
N LEU A 137 24.32 14.54 11.78
CA LEU A 137 24.94 13.87 12.93
C LEU A 137 24.31 12.54 13.31
N ILE A 138 23.00 12.35 13.04
CA ILE A 138 22.28 11.14 13.42
C ILE A 138 22.88 9.87 12.79
N LYS A 139 23.50 10.02 11.60
CA LYS A 139 24.17 8.92 10.89
C LYS A 139 25.43 8.43 11.60
N GLU A 140 25.98 9.21 12.51
CA GLU A 140 27.28 8.96 13.14
C GLU A 140 27.17 8.38 14.55
N ILE A 141 25.99 8.44 15.19
CA ILE A 141 25.79 7.87 16.53
C ILE A 141 25.41 6.39 16.52
N GLY A 142 25.42 5.72 15.36
CA GLY A 142 24.97 4.33 15.22
C GLY A 142 23.44 4.21 15.32
N ASP A 143 22.96 3.05 15.75
CA ASP A 143 21.51 2.79 15.82
C ASP A 143 20.92 3.50 17.04
N PRO A 144 19.97 4.44 16.88
CA PRO A 144 19.31 5.09 18.00
C PRO A 144 18.44 4.10 18.77
N PHE A 145 18.53 4.12 20.10
CA PHE A 145 17.69 3.28 20.98
C PHE A 145 16.98 4.06 22.09
N LEU A 146 17.43 5.28 22.41
CA LEU A 146 16.81 6.13 23.43
C LEU A 146 16.68 7.59 22.95
N ILE A 147 15.51 8.17 23.21
CA ILE A 147 15.22 9.60 23.06
C ILE A 147 14.78 10.13 24.43
N ASP A 148 15.42 11.16 24.96
CA ASP A 148 14.99 11.86 26.17
C ASP A 148 14.83 13.35 25.90
N ILE A 149 13.61 13.86 26.12
CA ILE A 149 13.24 15.24 25.82
C ILE A 149 12.69 15.90 27.07
N GLU A 150 13.10 17.13 27.30
CA GLU A 150 12.62 17.97 28.38
C GLU A 150 12.29 19.37 27.86
N TYR A 151 11.06 19.82 28.12
CA TYR A 151 10.67 21.20 27.89
C TYR A 151 9.92 21.78 29.09
N ASN A 152 10.62 22.65 29.81
CA ASN A 152 10.11 23.28 31.03
C ASN A 152 10.19 24.80 30.95
N LEU A 153 9.25 25.49 31.59
CA LEU A 153 9.30 26.92 31.90
C LEU A 153 8.53 27.20 33.20
N TYR A 154 8.68 28.41 33.75
CA TYR A 154 8.00 28.81 34.98
C TYR A 154 6.97 29.91 34.71
N ILE A 155 5.69 29.60 34.94
CA ILE A 155 4.57 30.55 34.98
C ILE A 155 4.14 30.69 36.44
N LYS A 156 4.19 31.92 36.97
CA LYS A 156 3.84 32.23 38.36
C LYS A 156 2.45 31.72 38.75
N ASP A 157 1.47 31.89 37.87
CA ASP A 157 0.12 31.36 38.03
C ASP A 157 -0.39 30.77 36.71
N PRO A 158 -0.31 29.44 36.52
CA PRO A 158 -0.78 28.77 35.31
C PRO A 158 -2.30 28.81 35.09
N SER A 159 -3.08 29.29 36.06
CA SER A 159 -4.53 29.41 35.95
C SER A 159 -5.01 30.68 35.25
N ILE A 160 -4.14 31.68 35.08
CA ILE A 160 -4.52 32.99 34.56
C ILE A 160 -4.58 33.00 33.02
N GLY A 161 -5.64 33.59 32.48
CA GLY A 161 -5.83 33.83 31.05
C GLY A 161 -6.28 32.59 30.27
N TRP A 162 -6.42 32.75 28.95
CA TRP A 162 -6.99 31.70 28.09
C TRP A 162 -6.16 30.40 28.07
N ARG A 163 -4.85 30.47 28.38
CA ARG A 163 -3.95 29.30 28.49
C ARG A 163 -4.17 28.45 29.75
N GLY A 164 -4.80 29.02 30.78
CA GLY A 164 -5.21 28.31 31.99
C GLY A 164 -6.56 27.60 31.83
N GLU A 165 -7.38 28.05 30.87
CA GLU A 165 -8.70 27.47 30.62
C GLU A 165 -8.63 26.36 29.58
N LYS A 166 -8.87 25.11 30.00
CA LYS A 166 -8.81 23.93 29.14
C LYS A 166 -9.69 24.03 27.89
N LYS A 167 -10.87 24.64 27.99
CA LYS A 167 -11.77 24.83 26.84
C LYS A 167 -11.21 25.79 25.79
N SER A 168 -10.58 26.87 26.25
CA SER A 168 -10.02 27.91 25.37
C SER A 168 -8.69 27.50 24.74
N ALA A 169 -7.87 26.74 25.47
CA ALA A 169 -6.57 26.27 24.99
C ALA A 169 -6.60 24.92 24.26
N GLY A 170 -7.68 24.14 24.39
CA GLY A 170 -7.80 22.76 23.88
C GLY A 170 -7.16 21.70 24.79
N GLY A 171 -6.49 22.15 25.85
CA GLY A 171 -5.66 21.35 26.73
C GLY A 171 -4.74 22.27 27.50
N GLY A 172 -3.59 21.74 27.93
CA GLY A 172 -2.60 22.43 28.72
C GLY A 172 -1.18 22.25 28.18
N CYS A 173 -0.22 21.89 29.03
CA CYS A 173 1.19 21.92 28.64
C CYS A 173 1.51 21.00 27.44
N VAL A 174 0.73 19.93 27.22
CA VAL A 174 0.92 19.02 26.08
C VAL A 174 0.64 19.72 24.74
N ILE A 175 -0.50 20.40 24.60
CA ILE A 175 -0.91 21.05 23.34
C ILE A 175 -0.30 22.45 23.16
N ASP A 176 -0.07 23.19 24.25
CA ASP A 176 0.43 24.58 24.19
C ASP A 176 1.96 24.61 23.95
N MET A 177 2.75 24.15 24.93
CA MET A 177 4.21 24.14 24.82
C MET A 177 4.76 22.84 24.20
N GLY A 178 4.14 21.70 24.52
CA GLY A 178 4.58 20.39 24.07
C GLY A 178 4.57 20.25 22.55
N TYR A 179 3.71 20.99 21.85
CA TYR A 179 3.64 21.02 20.39
C TYR A 179 5.01 21.23 19.73
N HIS A 180 5.85 22.08 20.32
CA HIS A 180 7.20 22.35 19.82
C HIS A 180 8.10 21.12 19.85
N MET A 181 8.04 20.32 20.91
CA MET A 181 8.86 19.12 21.05
C MET A 181 8.25 17.95 20.26
N ILE A 182 6.91 17.85 20.24
CA ILE A 182 6.19 16.90 19.41
C ILE A 182 6.52 17.11 17.93
N ASP A 183 6.66 18.36 17.48
CA ASP A 183 7.11 18.65 16.13
C ASP A 183 8.52 18.09 15.85
N MET A 184 9.45 18.22 16.79
CA MET A 184 10.81 17.67 16.62
C MET A 184 10.79 16.14 16.62
N ILE A 185 9.99 15.51 17.48
CA ILE A 185 9.80 14.05 17.48
C ILE A 185 9.31 13.59 16.10
N ILE A 186 8.22 14.19 15.60
CA ILE A 186 7.61 13.81 14.33
C ILE A 186 8.52 14.13 13.15
N TRP A 187 9.22 15.26 13.17
CA TRP A 187 10.12 15.66 12.09
C TRP A 187 11.32 14.72 11.94
N TYR A 188 11.91 14.31 13.06
CA TYR A 188 13.11 13.49 13.06
C TYR A 188 12.84 12.00 12.89
N PHE A 189 11.73 11.50 13.44
CA PHE A 189 11.47 10.06 13.55
C PHE A 189 10.11 9.62 13.00
N GLY A 190 9.26 10.56 12.58
CA GLY A 190 7.88 10.27 12.20
C GLY A 190 6.96 10.11 13.42
N LEU A 191 5.73 9.66 13.19
CA LEU A 191 4.75 9.42 14.25
C LEU A 191 5.09 8.11 14.99
N PRO A 192 5.15 8.08 16.34
CA PRO A 192 5.43 6.86 17.08
C PRO A 192 4.28 5.84 17.01
N SER A 193 4.63 4.56 17.19
CA SER A 193 3.67 3.44 17.18
C SER A 193 2.88 3.26 18.49
N LYS A 194 3.41 3.79 19.60
CA LYS A 194 2.78 3.72 20.93
C LYS A 194 3.08 5.00 21.70
N VAL A 195 2.06 5.53 22.37
CA VAL A 195 2.13 6.70 23.26
C VAL A 195 1.38 6.39 24.56
N HIS A 196 1.96 6.75 25.69
CA HIS A 196 1.30 6.73 27.00
C HIS A 196 1.70 7.99 27.78
N ALA A 197 0.73 8.70 28.36
CA ALA A 197 0.99 9.92 29.10
C ALA A 197 0.37 9.88 30.50
N GLU A 198 1.11 10.48 31.43
CA GLU A 198 0.66 10.83 32.78
C GLU A 198 0.63 12.35 32.88
N ILE A 199 -0.52 12.92 33.24
CA ILE A 199 -0.81 14.35 33.12
C ILE A 199 -1.40 14.87 34.44
N SER A 200 -0.92 16.03 34.91
CA SER A 200 -1.38 16.64 36.16
C SER A 200 -1.55 18.16 36.09
N SER A 201 -2.37 18.69 36.99
CA SER A 201 -2.61 20.13 37.21
C SER A 201 -2.45 20.46 38.70
N ASN A 202 -1.40 19.92 39.33
CA ASN A 202 -1.23 19.91 40.79
C ASN A 202 -0.22 20.93 41.29
N ALA A 203 0.39 21.73 40.40
CA ALA A 203 1.35 22.76 40.81
C ALA A 203 0.72 23.81 41.73
N ILE A 204 -0.59 24.06 41.61
CA ILE A 204 -1.39 24.88 42.52
C ILE A 204 -2.62 24.07 42.96
N SER A 205 -2.69 23.67 44.23
CA SER A 205 -3.72 22.77 44.77
C SER A 205 -5.14 23.35 44.77
N ASP A 206 -5.28 24.67 44.87
CA ASP A 206 -6.57 25.30 45.19
C ASP A 206 -7.30 25.85 43.95
N LYS A 207 -6.82 25.56 42.75
CA LYS A 207 -7.38 26.07 41.49
C LYS A 207 -7.58 24.95 40.48
N LYS A 208 -8.67 25.02 39.71
CA LYS A 208 -8.90 24.15 38.55
C LYS A 208 -8.47 24.87 37.27
N TYR A 209 -7.52 24.30 36.55
CA TYR A 209 -6.99 24.83 35.30
C TYR A 209 -6.48 23.69 34.39
N ALA A 210 -6.03 24.02 33.19
CA ALA A 210 -5.45 23.06 32.25
C ALA A 210 -4.16 22.42 32.80
N GLU A 211 -3.76 21.25 32.31
CA GLU A 211 -2.61 20.53 32.87
C GLU A 211 -1.32 21.35 32.88
N ASP A 212 -0.60 21.38 34.01
CA ASP A 212 0.70 22.05 34.11
C ASP A 212 1.87 21.14 33.77
N THR A 213 1.75 19.84 34.02
CA THR A 213 2.84 18.89 33.95
C THR A 213 2.40 17.63 33.22
N ALA A 214 3.27 17.09 32.37
CA ALA A 214 3.05 15.83 31.67
C ALA A 214 4.36 15.04 31.52
N ILE A 215 4.26 13.73 31.72
CA ILE A 215 5.32 12.76 31.39
C ILE A 215 4.77 11.84 30.32
N ILE A 216 5.42 11.80 29.16
CA ILE A 216 4.95 11.07 28.00
C ILE A 216 6.00 10.02 27.61
N LEU A 217 5.60 8.76 27.59
CA LEU A 217 6.36 7.64 27.07
C LEU A 217 5.92 7.36 25.62
N PHE A 218 6.88 7.16 24.72
CA PHE A 218 6.59 6.79 23.33
C PHE A 218 7.60 5.78 22.78
N SER A 219 7.24 5.08 21.70
CA SER A 219 8.18 4.14 21.06
C SER A 219 7.93 3.90 19.57
N TYR A 220 9.01 3.54 18.88
CA TYR A 220 9.03 3.11 17.48
C TYR A 220 9.38 1.61 17.47
N GLY A 221 8.34 0.77 17.48
CA GLY A 221 8.50 -0.67 17.65
C GLY A 221 9.20 -1.05 18.96
N GLU A 222 10.01 -2.10 18.91
CA GLU A 222 10.67 -2.65 20.10
C GLU A 222 11.99 -1.95 20.43
N LYS A 223 12.71 -1.42 19.44
CA LYS A 223 14.11 -0.99 19.59
C LYS A 223 14.31 0.44 20.10
N LEU A 224 13.46 1.39 19.68
CA LEU A 224 13.64 2.81 20.01
C LEU A 224 12.55 3.29 20.97
N LYS A 225 12.98 3.72 22.16
CA LYS A 225 12.10 4.23 23.23
C LYS A 225 12.35 5.70 23.48
N GLY A 226 11.30 6.42 23.87
CA GLY A 226 11.34 7.86 24.05
C GLY A 226 10.59 8.35 25.28
N THR A 227 11.10 9.41 25.89
CA THR A 227 10.48 10.14 26.98
C THR A 227 10.37 11.63 26.63
N LEU A 228 9.22 12.24 26.91
CA LEU A 228 9.00 13.68 26.81
C LEU A 228 8.44 14.19 28.14
N LYS A 229 9.21 15.02 28.82
CA LYS A 229 8.86 15.68 30.08
C LYS A 229 8.47 17.14 29.81
N LEU A 230 7.28 17.52 30.24
CA LEU A 230 6.73 18.86 30.07
C LEU A 230 6.31 19.44 31.40
N SER A 231 6.68 20.69 31.70
CA SER A 231 6.12 21.42 32.82
C SER A 231 6.14 22.94 32.61
N ARG A 232 5.01 23.59 32.90
CA ARG A 232 4.90 25.06 32.94
C ARG A 232 5.16 25.66 34.32
N PHE A 233 5.59 24.86 35.29
CA PHE A 233 5.82 25.29 36.67
C PHE A 233 7.23 24.94 37.18
N VAL A 234 8.17 24.63 36.28
CA VAL A 234 9.55 24.26 36.62
C VAL A 234 10.52 25.31 36.10
N SER A 235 11.38 25.80 36.98
CA SER A 235 12.46 26.75 36.69
C SER A 235 13.83 26.04 36.75
N PRO A 236 14.82 26.43 35.93
CA PRO A 236 14.78 27.44 34.87
C PRO A 236 14.12 26.95 33.58
N LYS A 237 13.84 27.86 32.63
CA LYS A 237 13.38 27.49 31.28
C LYS A 237 14.43 26.58 30.62
N LYS A 238 14.04 25.36 30.25
CA LYS A 238 14.93 24.34 29.68
C LYS A 238 14.29 23.72 28.44
N GLU A 239 15.04 23.69 27.35
CA GLU A 239 14.69 23.02 26.09
C GLU A 239 15.83 22.09 25.74
N LEU A 240 15.61 20.77 25.82
CA LEU A 240 16.65 19.76 25.63
C LEU A 240 16.09 18.54 24.90
N ILE A 241 16.78 18.11 23.84
CA ILE A 241 16.52 16.87 23.12
C ILE A 241 17.81 16.07 23.13
N LYS A 242 17.80 14.88 23.76
CA LYS A 242 18.92 13.96 23.81
C LYS A 242 18.56 12.68 23.05
N ILE A 243 19.41 12.27 22.12
CA ILE A 243 19.25 11.04 21.35
C ILE A 243 20.50 10.19 21.55
N VAL A 244 20.33 8.98 22.05
CA VAL A 244 21.43 8.03 22.31
C VAL A 244 21.35 6.89 21.30
N GLY A 245 22.48 6.66 20.63
CA GLY A 245 22.69 5.54 19.74
C GLY A 245 23.88 4.68 20.19
N THR A 246 24.07 3.55 19.51
CA THR A 246 25.09 2.55 19.88
C THR A 246 26.53 3.07 19.83
N LYS A 247 26.80 4.16 19.13
CA LYS A 247 28.14 4.74 18.92
C LYS A 247 28.28 6.18 19.43
N GLY A 248 27.25 6.76 20.04
CA GLY A 248 27.33 8.13 20.53
C GLY A 248 25.99 8.72 20.97
N THR A 249 26.00 10.01 21.28
CA THR A 249 24.81 10.77 21.69
C THR A 249 24.78 12.13 21.00
N ILE A 250 23.60 12.55 20.57
CA ILE A 250 23.33 13.93 20.13
C ILE A 250 22.54 14.62 21.23
N GLU A 251 22.93 15.84 21.56
CA GLU A 251 22.21 16.72 22.46
C GLU A 251 21.94 18.05 21.76
N ILE A 252 20.66 18.40 21.64
CA ILE A 252 20.19 19.66 21.06
C ILE A 252 19.58 20.48 22.19
N GLY A 253 20.11 21.68 22.41
CA GLY A 253 19.54 22.64 23.33
C GLY A 253 19.24 23.96 22.65
N ARG A 254 18.80 24.95 23.44
CA ARG A 254 18.46 26.27 22.89
C ARG A 254 19.70 26.95 22.29
N GLY A 255 19.78 26.93 20.96
CA GLY A 255 20.85 27.58 20.19
C GLY A 255 22.14 26.76 20.05
N TYR A 256 22.15 25.48 20.41
CA TYR A 256 23.30 24.60 20.19
C TYR A 256 22.91 23.15 19.88
N ILE A 257 23.83 22.44 19.24
CA ILE A 257 23.81 20.99 19.05
C ILE A 257 25.21 20.45 19.29
N LYS A 258 25.32 19.31 19.97
CA LYS A 258 26.59 18.63 20.22
C LYS A 258 26.48 17.12 20.04
N LYS A 259 27.56 16.51 19.56
CA LYS A 259 27.72 15.05 19.45
C LYS A 259 28.79 14.58 20.42
N THR A 260 28.50 13.55 21.20
CA THR A 260 29.45 12.92 22.11
C THR A 260 29.63 11.44 21.80
N LYS A 261 30.83 10.91 22.06
CA LYS A 261 31.10 9.46 22.08
C LYS A 261 30.43 8.78 23.29
N PRO A 262 30.39 7.44 23.36
CA PRO A 262 29.82 6.72 24.51
C PRO A 262 30.54 7.00 25.83
N ASP A 263 31.82 7.37 25.78
CA ASP A 263 32.62 7.78 26.95
C ASP A 263 32.35 9.23 27.41
N GLY A 264 31.48 9.97 26.71
CA GLY A 264 31.14 11.36 27.00
C GLY A 264 31.99 12.41 26.29
N THR A 265 33.03 12.02 25.54
CA THR A 265 33.89 12.96 24.82
C THR A 265 33.12 13.70 23.73
N VAL A 266 33.13 15.04 23.76
CA VAL A 266 32.52 15.87 22.72
C VAL A 266 33.36 15.77 21.45
N THR A 267 32.72 15.40 20.34
CA THR A 267 33.36 15.27 19.02
C THR A 267 32.95 16.37 18.07
N GLU A 268 31.73 16.90 18.23
CA GLU A 268 31.24 18.04 17.45
C GLU A 268 30.38 18.96 18.33
N TYR A 269 30.47 20.26 18.07
CA TYR A 269 29.72 21.28 18.79
C TYR A 269 29.43 22.47 17.86
N LEU A 270 28.16 22.83 17.71
CA LEU A 270 27.71 24.00 16.97
C LEU A 270 26.84 24.87 17.88
N LYS A 271 27.14 26.18 17.97
CA LYS A 271 26.35 27.17 18.72
C LYS A 271 26.03 28.39 17.85
N ARG A 272 24.79 28.90 17.92
CA ARG A 272 24.35 30.13 17.24
C ARG A 272 23.47 30.99 18.14
N GLU A 273 23.97 32.16 18.54
CA GLU A 273 23.30 33.06 19.48
C GLU A 273 22.23 33.98 18.84
N LYS A 274 22.27 34.23 17.52
CA LYS A 274 21.37 35.19 16.81
C LYS A 274 20.47 34.56 15.73
N SER A 275 19.88 33.39 15.97
CA SER A 275 19.15 32.63 14.94
C SER A 275 17.62 32.78 14.93
N TRP A 276 17.01 33.39 15.95
CA TRP A 276 15.55 33.36 16.12
C TRP A 276 14.76 34.39 15.29
N PRO A 277 15.13 35.69 15.24
CA PRO A 277 14.41 36.67 14.41
C PRO A 277 14.41 36.30 12.91
N VAL A 278 15.53 35.74 12.42
CA VAL A 278 15.69 35.28 11.04
C VAL A 278 14.73 34.12 10.68
N ALA A 279 14.32 33.31 11.67
CA ALA A 279 13.45 32.17 11.41
C ALA A 279 12.01 32.57 11.03
N ALA A 280 11.49 33.65 11.63
CA ALA A 280 10.17 34.19 11.29
C ALA A 280 10.17 34.82 9.88
N LEU A 281 11.22 35.59 9.55
CA LEU A 281 11.45 36.14 8.21
C LEU A 281 11.51 35.02 7.16
N ASN A 282 12.41 34.06 7.33
CA ASN A 282 12.55 32.92 6.40
C ASN A 282 11.25 32.14 6.23
N GLN A 283 10.43 32.03 7.28
CA GLN A 283 9.16 31.33 7.22
C GLN A 283 8.10 32.09 6.41
N ILE A 284 8.03 33.42 6.53
CA ILE A 284 7.11 34.22 5.71
C ILE A 284 7.51 34.16 4.24
N GLU A 285 8.80 34.29 3.95
CA GLU A 285 9.30 34.19 2.57
C GLU A 285 9.08 32.79 1.98
N TYR A 286 9.30 31.74 2.78
CA TYR A 286 8.99 30.38 2.38
C TYR A 286 7.49 30.21 2.11
N PHE A 287 6.62 30.79 2.94
CA PHE A 287 5.19 30.72 2.74
C PHE A 287 4.73 31.39 1.43
N VAL A 288 5.32 32.54 1.07
CA VAL A 288 5.08 33.19 -0.24
C VAL A 288 5.45 32.24 -1.39
N LYS A 289 6.61 31.59 -1.34
CA LYS A 289 7.03 30.59 -2.35
C LYS A 289 6.06 29.41 -2.44
N VAL A 290 5.53 28.95 -1.31
CA VAL A 290 4.53 27.88 -1.28
C VAL A 290 3.22 28.33 -1.94
N ILE A 291 2.76 29.57 -1.70
CA ILE A 291 1.56 30.10 -2.36
C ILE A 291 1.76 30.17 -3.89
N ASN A 292 2.96 30.56 -4.34
CA ASN A 292 3.30 30.63 -5.76
C ASN A 292 3.54 29.26 -6.41
N GLY A 293 3.56 28.17 -5.63
CA GLY A 293 3.84 26.81 -6.12
C GLY A 293 5.33 26.53 -6.39
N GLU A 294 6.23 27.38 -5.89
CA GLU A 294 7.69 27.23 -6.03
C GLU A 294 8.27 26.24 -5.02
N GLU A 295 7.61 26.10 -3.86
CA GLU A 295 8.06 25.27 -2.73
C GLU A 295 6.94 24.38 -2.19
N LYS A 296 7.32 23.28 -1.53
CA LYS A 296 6.35 22.38 -0.87
C LYS A 296 5.90 22.95 0.47
N ASN A 297 4.65 22.75 0.84
CA ASN A 297 4.15 23.18 2.14
C ASN A 297 4.67 22.28 3.28
N ILE A 298 5.75 22.68 3.97
CA ILE A 298 6.31 21.92 5.11
C ILE A 298 5.48 22.01 6.40
N GLY A 299 4.50 22.93 6.44
CA GLY A 299 3.56 23.12 7.55
C GLY A 299 2.12 22.81 7.13
N ASP A 300 1.95 21.85 6.22
CA ASP A 300 0.68 21.48 5.62
C ASP A 300 -0.34 20.94 6.65
N PRO A 301 -1.64 21.25 6.49
CA PRO A 301 -2.70 20.71 7.35
C PRO A 301 -2.68 19.19 7.51
N ASP A 302 -2.44 18.42 6.44
CA ASP A 302 -2.39 16.95 6.52
C ASP A 302 -1.24 16.49 7.40
N TYR A 303 -0.08 17.15 7.24
CA TYR A 303 1.10 16.83 8.02
C TYR A 303 0.85 17.10 9.51
N HIS A 304 0.12 18.17 9.84
CA HIS A 304 -0.25 18.51 11.22
C HIS A 304 -1.34 17.63 11.83
N LEU A 305 -2.00 16.78 11.06
CA LEU A 305 -2.83 15.73 11.64
C LEU A 305 -1.98 14.80 12.52
N ASN A 306 -0.72 14.54 12.17
CA ASN A 306 0.20 13.72 12.97
C ASN A 306 0.42 14.33 14.37
N HIS A 307 0.64 15.64 14.46
CA HIS A 307 0.79 16.34 15.75
C HIS A 307 -0.47 16.22 16.58
N MET A 308 -1.62 16.49 15.96
CA MET A 308 -2.90 16.43 16.67
C MET A 308 -3.25 15.01 17.11
N ALA A 309 -2.87 13.98 16.34
CA ALA A 309 -3.04 12.59 16.71
C ALA A 309 -2.10 12.16 17.85
N PHE A 310 -0.85 12.64 17.86
CA PHE A 310 0.05 12.43 18.99
C PHE A 310 -0.54 13.04 20.27
N ILE A 311 -0.99 14.30 20.19
CA ILE A 311 -1.57 15.04 21.32
C ILE A 311 -2.85 14.35 21.82
N GLU A 312 -3.74 13.94 20.92
CA GLU A 312 -4.95 13.18 21.26
C GLU A 312 -4.60 11.83 21.91
N ALA A 313 -3.55 11.14 21.43
CA ALA A 313 -3.07 9.90 22.04
C ALA A 313 -2.55 10.11 23.47
N CYS A 314 -1.88 11.23 23.77
CA CYS A 314 -1.52 11.59 25.14
C CYS A 314 -2.76 11.70 26.03
N TYR A 315 -3.76 12.47 25.60
CA TYR A 315 -4.99 12.64 26.39
C TYR A 315 -5.79 11.35 26.56
N LEU A 316 -5.91 10.54 25.51
CA LEU A 316 -6.62 9.26 25.55
C LEU A 316 -5.89 8.22 26.39
N SER A 317 -4.56 8.14 26.29
CA SER A 317 -3.76 7.18 27.06
C SER A 317 -3.80 7.46 28.56
N ASN A 318 -3.71 8.73 28.97
CA ASN A 318 -3.90 9.16 30.35
C ASN A 318 -5.30 8.79 30.86
N LYS A 319 -6.35 9.05 30.07
CA LYS A 319 -7.74 8.73 30.44
C LYS A 319 -7.99 7.22 30.55
N LYS A 320 -7.38 6.42 29.68
CA LYS A 320 -7.59 4.96 29.61
C LYS A 320 -6.58 4.16 30.43
N ASN A 321 -5.57 4.81 30.99
CA ASN A 321 -4.40 4.19 31.62
C ASN A 321 -3.80 3.04 30.76
N SER A 322 -3.60 3.30 29.47
CA SER A 322 -3.07 2.31 28.52
C SER A 322 -2.37 3.00 27.35
N TYR A 323 -1.51 2.25 26.63
CA TYR A 323 -0.88 2.78 25.42
C TYR A 323 -1.92 3.00 24.32
N VAL A 324 -1.76 4.11 23.60
CA VAL A 324 -2.56 4.45 22.42
C VAL A 324 -1.64 4.56 21.22
N ASN A 325 -2.09 3.98 20.10
CA ASN A 325 -1.41 4.11 18.83
C ASN A 325 -1.96 5.35 18.09
N PRO A 326 -1.19 6.44 17.93
CA PRO A 326 -1.68 7.66 17.28
C PRO A 326 -2.03 7.46 15.80
N PHE A 327 -1.46 6.46 15.11
CA PHE A 327 -1.88 6.11 13.74
C PHE A 327 -3.37 5.71 13.68
N GLU A 328 -3.89 5.09 14.74
CA GLU A 328 -5.30 4.68 14.82
C GLU A 328 -6.25 5.86 15.00
N LEU A 329 -5.74 7.03 15.44
CA LEU A 329 -6.54 8.25 15.65
C LEU A 329 -6.61 9.14 14.42
N LEU A 330 -5.57 9.11 13.57
CA LEU A 330 -5.58 9.73 12.25
C LEU A 330 -6.65 9.12 11.36
N ASN A 331 -6.84 7.83 11.52
CA ASN A 331 -8.05 7.20 11.08
C ASN A 331 -9.17 7.81 11.92
N ASP A 332 -10.14 8.48 11.30
CA ASP A 332 -11.44 8.69 11.98
C ASP A 332 -11.90 7.34 12.56
N GLY A 333 -12.86 7.23 13.47
CA GLY A 333 -13.42 5.95 13.95
C GLY A 333 -13.99 5.05 12.84
N ASN A 334 -13.09 4.60 12.00
CA ASN A 334 -13.10 4.27 10.59
C ASN A 334 -11.75 3.55 10.46
N GLU A 335 -11.75 2.25 10.72
CA GLU A 335 -11.06 1.29 9.86
C GLU A 335 -11.53 1.42 8.38
N LYS A 336 -11.75 2.64 7.88
CA LYS A 336 -12.37 3.06 6.63
C LYS A 336 -11.72 4.38 6.20
N GLY A 337 -10.51 4.28 5.70
CA GLY A 337 -9.73 5.45 5.32
C GLY A 337 -8.42 5.06 4.68
N ARG A 338 -7.87 3.92 5.10
CA ARG A 338 -7.27 3.02 4.12
C ARG A 338 -8.40 2.53 3.23
N LEU A 339 -8.33 2.93 1.96
CA LEU A 339 -8.91 2.21 0.83
C LEU A 339 -8.23 0.84 0.81
N ARG A 340 -8.58 -0.03 1.76
CA ARG A 340 -7.97 -1.35 1.82
C ARG A 340 -8.99 -2.43 2.01
N PHE A 341 -8.67 -3.57 1.45
CA PHE A 341 -9.40 -4.81 1.70
C PHE A 341 -8.92 -5.41 3.02
N ASN A 342 -9.82 -5.51 4.00
CA ASN A 342 -9.49 -6.05 5.32
C ASN A 342 -9.98 -7.48 5.44
N TRP A 343 -9.06 -8.45 5.46
CA TRP A 343 -9.36 -9.86 5.60
C TRP A 343 -8.18 -10.58 6.27
N PRO A 344 -8.40 -11.55 7.19
CA PRO A 344 -9.69 -12.03 7.70
C PRO A 344 -10.33 -11.12 8.76
N ILE A 345 -11.65 -11.23 8.96
CA ILE A 345 -12.38 -10.45 9.97
C ILE A 345 -12.40 -11.20 11.31
N LEU A 346 -11.34 -11.01 12.10
CA LEU A 346 -11.25 -11.57 13.44
C LEU A 346 -11.81 -10.57 14.46
N THR A 347 -12.82 -10.98 15.20
CA THR A 347 -13.53 -10.13 16.18
C THR A 347 -13.26 -10.59 17.60
N ASP A 348 -13.71 -9.83 18.61
CA ASP A 348 -13.64 -10.30 20.00
C ASP A 348 -14.44 -11.58 20.23
N ARG A 349 -15.46 -11.87 19.41
CA ARG A 349 -16.14 -13.18 19.41
C ARG A 349 -15.20 -14.30 18.99
N THR A 350 -14.40 -14.07 17.96
CA THR A 350 -13.39 -15.02 17.47
C THR A 350 -12.32 -15.25 18.52
N LYS A 351 -11.81 -14.18 19.16
CA LYS A 351 -10.88 -14.29 20.30
C LYS A 351 -11.49 -15.12 21.44
N LYS A 352 -12.75 -14.84 21.81
CA LYS A 352 -13.46 -15.58 22.85
C LYS A 352 -13.63 -17.05 22.49
N ALA A 353 -13.92 -17.38 21.23
CA ALA A 353 -14.01 -18.78 20.78
C ALA A 353 -12.69 -19.53 20.96
N VAL A 354 -11.56 -18.88 20.64
CA VAL A 354 -10.21 -19.44 20.87
C VAL A 354 -9.91 -19.60 22.36
N ILE A 355 -10.16 -18.58 23.17
CA ILE A 355 -9.95 -18.61 24.63
C ILE A 355 -10.80 -19.70 25.28
N ASN A 356 -12.06 -19.87 24.87
CA ASN A 356 -12.91 -20.94 25.36
C ASN A 356 -12.31 -22.31 25.00
N GLN A 357 -11.85 -22.49 23.75
CA GLN A 357 -11.22 -23.74 23.35
C GLN A 357 -9.90 -24.02 24.06
N LEU A 358 -9.15 -22.99 24.49
CA LEU A 358 -7.97 -23.13 25.34
C LEU A 358 -8.31 -23.62 26.76
N GLY A 359 -9.53 -23.36 27.24
CA GLY A 359 -10.04 -23.91 28.49
C GLY A 359 -10.50 -25.38 28.39
N ASP A 360 -10.63 -25.91 27.17
CA ASP A 360 -11.00 -27.29 26.86
C ASP A 360 -9.78 -28.09 26.33
N SER A 361 -9.98 -29.31 25.82
CA SER A 361 -8.90 -30.11 25.23
C SER A 361 -8.39 -29.53 23.91
N ILE A 362 -7.08 -29.25 23.85
CA ILE A 362 -6.37 -28.85 22.63
C ILE A 362 -5.81 -30.03 21.82
N SER A 363 -6.07 -31.27 22.25
CA SER A 363 -5.72 -32.48 21.51
C SER A 363 -6.91 -33.43 21.45
N ILE A 364 -7.61 -33.40 20.30
CA ILE A 364 -8.81 -34.21 20.05
C ILE A 364 -8.46 -35.28 18.99
N TYR A 365 -8.79 -36.53 19.30
CA TYR A 365 -8.37 -37.70 18.51
C TYR A 365 -9.51 -38.33 17.71
N ASP A 366 -10.75 -37.90 17.92
CA ASP A 366 -11.96 -38.46 17.33
C ASP A 366 -12.92 -37.35 16.88
N ASN A 367 -14.10 -37.75 16.40
CA ASN A 367 -15.19 -36.87 15.98
C ASN A 367 -15.97 -36.34 17.21
N SER A 368 -15.30 -35.58 18.08
CA SER A 368 -15.89 -35.01 19.30
C SER A 368 -15.51 -33.55 19.50
N GLY A 369 -16.12 -32.90 20.50
CA GLY A 369 -15.83 -31.51 20.86
C GLY A 369 -16.00 -30.56 19.68
N ILE A 370 -15.04 -29.64 19.50
CA ILE A 370 -15.08 -28.66 18.40
C ILE A 370 -14.88 -29.29 17.02
N ILE A 371 -14.16 -30.40 16.93
CA ILE A 371 -13.91 -31.13 15.67
C ILE A 371 -15.24 -31.63 15.12
N GLY A 372 -15.96 -32.42 15.92
CA GLY A 372 -17.24 -32.98 15.46
C GLY A 372 -18.33 -31.94 15.27
N LYS A 373 -18.34 -30.87 16.08
CA LYS A 373 -19.24 -29.73 15.86
C LYS A 373 -19.03 -29.12 14.46
N LEU A 374 -17.78 -28.84 14.09
CA LEU A 374 -17.48 -28.21 12.81
C LEU A 374 -17.69 -29.18 11.63
N GLU A 375 -17.32 -30.45 11.74
CA GLU A 375 -17.60 -31.47 10.71
C GLU A 375 -19.10 -31.61 10.44
N ASN A 376 -19.91 -31.72 11.50
CA ASN A 376 -21.39 -31.76 11.36
C ASN A 376 -21.95 -30.52 10.67
N ARG A 377 -21.36 -29.34 10.92
CA ARG A 377 -21.77 -28.11 10.22
C ARG A 377 -21.47 -28.17 8.73
N PHE A 378 -20.29 -28.66 8.33
CA PHE A 378 -19.96 -28.85 6.92
C PHE A 378 -20.87 -29.87 6.24
N SER A 379 -21.09 -31.03 6.88
CA SER A 379 -21.99 -32.07 6.35
C SER A 379 -23.40 -31.52 6.14
N LYS A 380 -23.93 -30.77 7.12
CA LYS A 380 -25.23 -30.11 7.01
C LYS A 380 -25.25 -29.01 5.93
N TYR A 381 -24.20 -28.19 5.85
CA TYR A 381 -24.13 -27.06 4.91
C TYR A 381 -24.09 -27.53 3.45
N LEU A 382 -23.30 -28.57 3.15
CA LEU A 382 -23.18 -29.14 1.81
C LEU A 382 -24.26 -30.17 1.49
N GLY A 383 -25.01 -30.65 2.50
CA GLY A 383 -25.99 -31.72 2.34
C GLY A 383 -25.34 -33.08 2.06
N LEU A 384 -24.17 -33.34 2.65
CA LEU A 384 -23.39 -34.56 2.46
C LEU A 384 -23.34 -35.38 3.75
N LYS A 385 -23.16 -36.70 3.62
CA LYS A 385 -23.14 -37.63 4.77
C LYS A 385 -21.93 -37.45 5.69
N HIS A 386 -20.76 -37.21 5.10
CA HIS A 386 -19.50 -37.21 5.83
C HIS A 386 -18.70 -35.94 5.56
N SER A 387 -18.06 -35.41 6.60
CA SER A 387 -17.05 -34.36 6.51
C SER A 387 -15.88 -34.70 7.45
N LEU A 388 -14.65 -34.53 6.97
CA LEU A 388 -13.41 -34.85 7.66
C LEU A 388 -12.48 -33.63 7.65
N LEU A 389 -12.22 -33.07 8.83
CA LEU A 389 -11.32 -31.92 8.97
C LEU A 389 -9.85 -32.33 8.89
N THR A 390 -9.07 -31.60 8.09
CA THR A 390 -7.63 -31.77 7.93
C THR A 390 -6.85 -30.50 8.30
N ASN A 391 -5.53 -30.61 8.44
CA ASN A 391 -4.65 -29.50 8.79
C ASN A 391 -4.45 -28.47 7.65
N SER A 392 -4.84 -28.78 6.42
CA SER A 392 -4.78 -27.87 5.27
C SER A 392 -5.70 -28.34 4.14
N GLY A 393 -6.04 -27.45 3.21
CA GLY A 393 -6.76 -27.81 1.98
C GLY A 393 -6.01 -28.84 1.13
N THR A 394 -4.68 -28.73 1.04
CA THR A 394 -3.84 -29.71 0.34
C THR A 394 -3.94 -31.10 0.97
N SER A 395 -3.99 -31.20 2.31
CA SER A 395 -4.22 -32.48 3.00
C SER A 395 -5.64 -33.01 2.78
N ALA A 396 -6.64 -32.15 2.62
CA ALA A 396 -8.00 -32.57 2.25
C ALA A 396 -8.02 -33.14 0.82
N LEU A 397 -7.38 -32.47 -0.14
CA LEU A 397 -7.20 -32.97 -1.51
C LEU A 397 -6.46 -34.30 -1.54
N HIS A 398 -5.36 -34.42 -0.80
CA HIS A 398 -4.63 -35.69 -0.69
C HIS A 398 -5.50 -36.82 -0.13
N SER A 399 -6.24 -36.53 0.96
CA SER A 399 -7.18 -37.48 1.55
C SER A 399 -8.31 -37.85 0.58
N MET A 400 -8.76 -36.91 -0.25
CA MET A 400 -9.74 -37.12 -1.31
C MET A 400 -9.23 -38.09 -2.37
N TYR A 401 -8.00 -37.91 -2.86
CA TYR A 401 -7.40 -38.77 -3.89
C TYR A 401 -7.12 -40.19 -3.40
N VAL A 402 -6.58 -40.33 -2.18
CA VAL A 402 -6.42 -41.64 -1.53
C VAL A 402 -7.79 -42.28 -1.26
N GLY A 403 -8.78 -41.48 -0.85
CA GLY A 403 -10.16 -41.90 -0.66
C GLY A 403 -10.81 -42.42 -1.94
N ALA A 404 -10.65 -41.70 -3.04
CA ALA A 404 -11.09 -42.10 -4.38
C ALA A 404 -10.43 -43.41 -4.84
N GLY A 405 -9.31 -43.80 -4.22
CA GLY A 405 -8.61 -45.05 -4.51
C GLY A 405 -7.75 -44.99 -5.76
N LEU A 406 -7.29 -43.78 -6.13
CA LEU A 406 -6.32 -43.61 -7.20
C LEU A 406 -5.03 -44.35 -6.86
N LYS A 407 -4.47 -45.02 -7.87
CA LYS A 407 -3.25 -45.82 -7.76
C LYS A 407 -2.34 -45.58 -8.96
N GLU A 408 -1.16 -46.16 -8.88
CA GLU A 408 -0.18 -46.14 -9.96
C GLU A 408 -0.79 -46.56 -11.31
N GLY A 409 -0.61 -45.72 -12.32
CA GLY A 409 -1.07 -45.96 -13.69
C GLY A 409 -2.50 -45.55 -14.00
N ASP A 410 -3.31 -45.17 -13.01
CA ASP A 410 -4.59 -44.51 -13.25
C ASP A 410 -4.37 -43.11 -13.82
N GLU A 411 -5.27 -42.63 -14.67
CA GLU A 411 -5.28 -41.24 -15.15
C GLU A 411 -6.37 -40.42 -14.45
N ILE A 412 -6.07 -39.18 -14.13
CA ILE A 412 -7.02 -38.20 -13.57
C ILE A 412 -6.96 -36.90 -14.36
N ILE A 413 -8.08 -36.52 -14.95
CA ILE A 413 -8.19 -35.27 -15.72
C ILE A 413 -8.23 -34.10 -14.74
N CYS A 414 -7.45 -33.06 -15.02
CA CYS A 414 -7.21 -31.92 -14.14
C CYS A 414 -7.20 -30.61 -14.95
N PRO A 415 -7.53 -29.45 -14.35
CA PRO A 415 -7.36 -28.16 -15.00
C PRO A 415 -5.88 -27.81 -15.19
N ALA A 416 -5.50 -27.35 -16.39
CA ALA A 416 -4.20 -26.73 -16.65
C ALA A 416 -4.06 -25.38 -15.94
N TYR A 417 -5.17 -24.70 -15.66
CA TYR A 417 -5.21 -23.43 -14.94
C TYR A 417 -5.88 -23.60 -13.56
N THR A 418 -5.05 -23.79 -12.53
CA THR A 418 -5.48 -23.83 -11.12
C THR A 418 -4.31 -23.46 -10.21
N PHE A 419 -4.54 -23.37 -8.90
CA PHE A 419 -3.44 -23.38 -7.96
C PHE A 419 -2.83 -24.79 -7.92
N PHE A 420 -1.51 -24.91 -8.10
CA PHE A 420 -0.81 -26.20 -8.25
C PHE A 420 -1.14 -27.21 -7.15
N ALA A 421 -1.47 -26.76 -5.93
CA ALA A 421 -1.82 -27.62 -4.82
C ALA A 421 -3.07 -28.48 -5.03
N THR A 422 -3.94 -28.14 -6.00
CA THR A 422 -5.00 -29.05 -6.45
C THR A 422 -4.40 -30.35 -6.96
N ILE A 423 -3.31 -30.29 -7.74
CA ILE A 423 -2.78 -31.46 -8.46
C ILE A 423 -1.57 -32.10 -7.77
N THR A 424 -0.71 -31.32 -7.11
CA THR A 424 0.53 -31.87 -6.53
C THR A 424 0.34 -33.06 -5.59
N PRO A 425 -0.76 -33.21 -4.82
CA PRO A 425 -0.97 -34.40 -4.00
C PRO A 425 -1.19 -35.68 -4.81
N ILE A 426 -1.68 -35.59 -6.06
CA ILE A 426 -1.95 -36.74 -6.94
C ILE A 426 -0.68 -37.56 -7.17
N PHE A 427 0.49 -36.93 -7.30
CA PHE A 427 1.77 -37.61 -7.48
C PHE A 427 2.08 -38.62 -6.38
N ASN A 428 1.62 -38.41 -5.14
CA ASN A 428 1.82 -39.35 -4.03
C ASN A 428 1.00 -40.63 -4.17
N THR A 429 -0.02 -40.65 -5.04
CA THR A 429 -0.82 -41.84 -5.34
C THR A 429 -0.24 -42.68 -6.47
N GLY A 430 0.70 -42.11 -7.25
CA GLY A 430 1.21 -42.70 -8.49
C GLY A 430 0.32 -42.52 -9.72
N ALA A 431 -0.87 -41.92 -9.57
CA ALA A 431 -1.75 -41.62 -10.70
C ALA A 431 -1.21 -40.48 -11.58
N VAL A 432 -1.62 -40.47 -12.85
CA VAL A 432 -1.15 -39.55 -13.89
C VAL A 432 -2.12 -38.38 -14.08
N PRO A 433 -1.71 -37.13 -13.74
CA PRO A 433 -2.51 -35.95 -14.07
C PRO A 433 -2.54 -35.69 -15.57
N ILE A 434 -3.74 -35.63 -16.12
CA ILE A 434 -4.00 -35.23 -17.52
C ILE A 434 -4.51 -33.80 -17.51
N LEU A 435 -3.70 -32.84 -17.94
CA LEU A 435 -4.04 -31.42 -17.90
C LEU A 435 -4.94 -31.05 -19.10
N VAL A 436 -5.97 -30.27 -18.81
CA VAL A 436 -6.98 -29.80 -19.78
C VAL A 436 -7.09 -28.28 -19.69
N ASP A 437 -7.13 -27.61 -20.85
CA ASP A 437 -7.22 -26.14 -20.92
C ASP A 437 -8.51 -25.59 -20.26
N CYS A 438 -8.55 -24.28 -20.07
CA CYS A 438 -9.69 -23.59 -19.49
C CYS A 438 -10.51 -22.81 -20.54
N LEU A 439 -11.71 -22.42 -20.14
CA LEU A 439 -12.47 -21.37 -20.80
C LEU A 439 -11.89 -19.99 -20.45
N GLU A 440 -12.37 -18.93 -21.10
CA GLU A 440 -11.93 -17.55 -20.82
C GLU A 440 -12.23 -17.09 -19.37
N ASN A 441 -13.13 -17.77 -18.66
CA ASN A 441 -13.41 -17.51 -17.24
C ASN A 441 -12.45 -18.22 -16.27
N GLY A 442 -11.49 -18.99 -16.79
CA GLY A 442 -10.50 -19.74 -16.03
C GLY A 442 -10.98 -21.09 -15.49
N ASN A 443 -12.26 -21.46 -15.64
CA ASN A 443 -12.72 -22.81 -15.30
C ASN A 443 -12.34 -23.80 -16.41
N ILE A 444 -12.10 -25.04 -16.05
CA ILE A 444 -11.80 -26.14 -16.99
C ILE A 444 -12.85 -26.21 -18.10
N ASP A 445 -12.41 -26.41 -19.35
CA ASP A 445 -13.31 -26.56 -20.50
C ASP A 445 -13.91 -27.98 -20.51
N PRO A 446 -15.24 -28.13 -20.32
CA PRO A 446 -15.86 -29.45 -20.31
C PRO A 446 -15.73 -30.21 -21.64
N ASP A 447 -15.69 -29.52 -22.78
CA ASP A 447 -15.54 -30.18 -24.09
C ASP A 447 -14.17 -30.87 -24.19
N LYS A 448 -13.14 -30.23 -23.63
CA LYS A 448 -11.78 -30.77 -23.60
C LYS A 448 -11.58 -31.88 -22.57
N ILE A 449 -12.46 -31.99 -21.58
CA ILE A 449 -12.48 -33.15 -20.66
C ILE A 449 -12.84 -34.41 -21.46
N GLU A 450 -13.91 -34.35 -22.26
CA GLU A 450 -14.39 -35.48 -23.04
C GLU A 450 -13.32 -35.99 -24.03
N ASP A 451 -12.64 -35.06 -24.72
CA ASP A 451 -11.51 -35.35 -25.62
C ASP A 451 -10.32 -36.06 -24.94
N SER A 452 -10.19 -35.92 -23.61
CA SER A 452 -9.02 -36.40 -22.85
C SER A 452 -9.24 -37.74 -22.15
N ILE A 453 -10.41 -38.37 -22.33
CA ILE A 453 -10.75 -39.63 -21.68
C ILE A 453 -10.06 -40.80 -22.40
N THR A 454 -9.44 -41.68 -21.61
CA THR A 454 -8.87 -42.95 -22.04
C THR A 454 -9.39 -44.10 -21.19
N SER A 455 -9.06 -45.34 -21.55
CA SER A 455 -9.37 -46.52 -20.71
C SER A 455 -8.73 -46.48 -19.31
N LYS A 456 -7.68 -45.65 -19.12
CA LYS A 456 -6.99 -45.48 -17.85
C LYS A 456 -7.59 -44.37 -17.00
N THR A 457 -8.42 -43.50 -17.56
CA THR A 457 -9.07 -42.43 -16.81
C THR A 457 -9.99 -43.02 -15.74
N LYS A 458 -9.84 -42.55 -14.50
CA LYS A 458 -10.66 -42.97 -13.34
C LYS A 458 -11.39 -41.82 -12.67
N ALA A 459 -10.88 -40.61 -12.82
CA ALA A 459 -11.46 -39.45 -12.16
C ALA A 459 -11.24 -38.18 -12.98
N VAL A 460 -12.07 -37.19 -12.69
CA VAL A 460 -11.90 -35.80 -13.07
C VAL A 460 -11.85 -34.99 -11.78
N VAL A 461 -10.80 -34.18 -11.59
CA VAL A 461 -10.80 -33.14 -10.57
C VAL A 461 -11.00 -31.79 -11.23
N ILE A 462 -11.89 -30.99 -10.65
CA ILE A 462 -12.17 -29.63 -11.10
C ILE A 462 -11.89 -28.63 -9.98
N THR A 463 -11.48 -27.43 -10.34
CA THR A 463 -11.41 -26.30 -9.42
C THR A 463 -12.43 -25.27 -9.85
N HIS A 464 -13.26 -24.82 -8.92
CA HIS A 464 -14.15 -23.68 -9.13
C HIS A 464 -13.36 -22.38 -9.03
N MET A 465 -12.69 -22.03 -10.12
CA MET A 465 -11.65 -21.02 -10.15
C MET A 465 -12.19 -19.66 -9.74
N TRP A 466 -11.40 -18.97 -8.92
CA TRP A 466 -11.73 -17.64 -8.37
C TRP A 466 -13.06 -17.55 -7.60
N GLY A 467 -13.64 -18.69 -7.25
CA GLY A 467 -14.93 -18.81 -6.56
C GLY A 467 -16.13 -18.83 -7.48
N ARG A 468 -15.91 -19.04 -8.79
CA ARG A 468 -16.94 -19.15 -9.81
C ARG A 468 -17.27 -20.62 -10.08
N PRO A 469 -18.54 -21.04 -10.03
CA PRO A 469 -18.90 -22.42 -10.31
C PRO A 469 -18.52 -22.83 -11.75
N CYS A 470 -18.12 -24.09 -11.93
CA CYS A 470 -17.90 -24.66 -13.26
C CYS A 470 -19.25 -24.97 -13.92
N ASP A 471 -19.25 -25.39 -15.20
CA ASP A 471 -20.44 -25.98 -15.83
C ASP A 471 -20.70 -27.38 -15.27
N MET A 472 -21.31 -27.43 -14.08
CA MET A 472 -21.56 -28.68 -13.38
C MET A 472 -22.57 -29.55 -14.10
N LYS A 473 -23.50 -28.98 -14.87
CA LYS A 473 -24.46 -29.76 -15.63
C LYS A 473 -23.75 -30.62 -16.67
N LYS A 474 -22.82 -30.02 -17.42
CA LYS A 474 -22.06 -30.72 -18.45
C LYS A 474 -21.02 -31.68 -17.87
N ILE A 475 -20.25 -31.24 -16.87
CA ILE A 475 -19.21 -32.06 -16.25
C ILE A 475 -19.80 -33.29 -15.56
N VAL A 476 -20.89 -33.15 -14.80
CA VAL A 476 -21.56 -34.30 -14.16
C VAL A 476 -22.07 -35.29 -15.20
N LYS A 477 -22.61 -34.80 -16.33
CA LYS A 477 -23.06 -35.65 -17.43
C LYS A 477 -21.89 -36.48 -17.99
N ILE A 478 -20.77 -35.83 -18.32
CA ILE A 478 -19.57 -36.50 -18.87
C ILE A 478 -19.06 -37.58 -17.91
N CYS A 479 -18.94 -37.25 -16.62
CA CYS A 479 -18.45 -38.21 -15.63
C CYS A 479 -19.38 -39.42 -15.48
N ASN A 480 -20.71 -39.20 -15.46
CA ASN A 480 -21.68 -40.28 -15.33
C ASN A 480 -21.69 -41.21 -16.56
N GLU A 481 -21.65 -40.65 -17.77
CA GLU A 481 -21.66 -41.42 -19.02
C GLU A 481 -20.39 -42.28 -19.19
N ASN A 482 -19.27 -41.83 -18.62
CA ASN A 482 -17.98 -42.52 -18.69
C ASN A 482 -17.59 -43.26 -17.40
N ASN A 483 -18.47 -43.32 -16.41
CA ASN A 483 -18.23 -43.94 -15.10
C ASN A 483 -16.92 -43.45 -14.42
N LEU A 484 -16.71 -42.13 -14.43
CA LEU A 484 -15.57 -41.46 -13.81
C LEU A 484 -15.98 -40.83 -12.48
N LEU A 485 -15.09 -40.89 -11.49
CA LEU A 485 -15.29 -40.14 -10.24
C LEU A 485 -15.16 -38.64 -10.48
N LEU A 486 -16.07 -37.84 -9.95
CA LEU A 486 -15.98 -36.38 -9.98
C LEU A 486 -15.52 -35.84 -8.63
N LEU A 487 -14.40 -35.14 -8.63
CA LEU A 487 -13.78 -34.58 -7.43
C LEU A 487 -13.76 -33.04 -7.51
N GLU A 488 -14.33 -32.36 -6.52
CA GLU A 488 -14.47 -30.90 -6.53
C GLU A 488 -13.47 -30.23 -5.58
N ASP A 489 -12.55 -29.40 -6.09
CA ASP A 489 -11.80 -28.43 -5.28
C ASP A 489 -12.60 -27.15 -5.13
N ILE A 490 -13.20 -26.99 -3.95
CA ILE A 490 -14.02 -25.83 -3.56
C ILE A 490 -13.24 -24.81 -2.72
N SER A 491 -11.90 -24.86 -2.71
CA SER A 491 -11.06 -23.96 -1.91
C SER A 491 -11.29 -22.47 -2.20
N HIS A 492 -11.71 -22.11 -3.41
CA HIS A 492 -12.12 -20.74 -3.76
C HIS A 492 -13.63 -20.54 -3.73
N ALA A 493 -14.41 -21.61 -3.70
CA ALA A 493 -15.84 -21.59 -3.97
C ALA A 493 -16.74 -22.00 -2.81
N LEU A 494 -16.21 -22.15 -1.60
CA LEU A 494 -17.06 -22.41 -0.44
C LEU A 494 -18.11 -21.30 -0.27
N GLY A 495 -19.38 -21.72 -0.31
CA GLY A 495 -20.56 -20.87 -0.27
C GLY A 495 -21.17 -20.53 -1.64
N ALA A 496 -20.52 -20.93 -2.73
CA ALA A 496 -21.10 -20.83 -4.06
C ALA A 496 -22.25 -21.83 -4.24
N LYS A 497 -23.23 -21.47 -5.09
CA LYS A 497 -24.42 -22.29 -5.38
C LYS A 497 -24.76 -22.25 -6.86
N ILE A 498 -25.34 -23.33 -7.37
CA ILE A 498 -26.02 -23.39 -8.68
C ILE A 498 -27.45 -23.85 -8.40
N ASP A 499 -28.45 -23.09 -8.85
CA ASP A 499 -29.87 -23.40 -8.60
C ASP A 499 -30.17 -23.63 -7.10
N GLY A 500 -29.51 -22.87 -6.23
CA GLY A 500 -29.61 -23.00 -4.77
C GLY A 500 -28.86 -24.21 -4.17
N LYS A 501 -28.36 -25.15 -4.98
CA LYS A 501 -27.56 -26.29 -4.53
C LYS A 501 -26.10 -25.88 -4.30
N PRO A 502 -25.48 -26.18 -3.14
CA PRO A 502 -24.08 -25.84 -2.86
C PRO A 502 -23.11 -26.54 -3.81
N VAL A 503 -22.13 -25.78 -4.31
CA VAL A 503 -20.98 -26.35 -5.01
C VAL A 503 -20.13 -27.16 -4.03
N GLY A 504 -19.55 -28.27 -4.50
CA GLY A 504 -18.92 -29.30 -3.66
C GLY A 504 -19.84 -30.45 -3.29
N SER A 505 -21.09 -30.45 -3.76
CA SER A 505 -22.09 -31.51 -3.53
C SER A 505 -22.59 -32.15 -4.84
N PHE A 506 -21.92 -31.88 -5.95
CA PHE A 506 -22.27 -32.40 -7.27
C PHE A 506 -21.49 -33.66 -7.63
N GLY A 507 -20.24 -33.76 -7.18
CA GLY A 507 -19.38 -34.91 -7.38
C GLY A 507 -19.43 -35.94 -6.26
N ASP A 508 -18.53 -36.92 -6.35
CA ASP A 508 -18.35 -38.00 -5.38
C ASP A 508 -17.70 -37.52 -4.09
N ALA A 509 -16.81 -36.53 -4.18
CA ALA A 509 -16.17 -35.90 -3.03
C ALA A 509 -15.74 -34.47 -3.34
N SER A 510 -15.63 -33.65 -2.30
CA SER A 510 -15.09 -32.30 -2.39
C SER A 510 -14.04 -32.01 -1.33
N ALA A 511 -13.07 -31.17 -1.68
CA ALA A 511 -12.03 -30.69 -0.78
C ALA A 511 -12.06 -29.16 -0.69
N CYS A 512 -11.89 -28.63 0.52
CA CYS A 512 -11.90 -27.19 0.79
C CYS A 512 -10.69 -26.79 1.63
N SER A 513 -10.02 -25.68 1.27
CA SER A 513 -9.07 -24.98 2.13
C SER A 513 -9.77 -24.02 3.09
N LEU A 514 -9.25 -23.89 4.32
CA LEU A 514 -9.65 -22.91 5.33
C LEU A 514 -8.49 -21.94 5.68
N GLN A 515 -7.53 -21.81 4.77
CA GLN A 515 -6.39 -20.89 4.92
C GLN A 515 -6.88 -19.43 5.06
N SER A 516 -6.08 -18.59 5.69
CA SER A 516 -6.43 -17.19 6.06
C SER A 516 -7.01 -16.30 4.96
N GLN A 517 -6.76 -16.58 3.68
CA GLN A 517 -7.32 -15.81 2.57
C GLN A 517 -8.68 -16.34 2.08
N LYS A 518 -9.09 -17.56 2.45
CA LYS A 518 -10.33 -18.19 1.97
C LYS A 518 -11.58 -17.56 2.61
N ASN A 519 -12.75 -17.80 2.02
CA ASN A 519 -14.02 -17.20 2.47
C ASN A 519 -14.47 -17.65 3.86
N LEU A 520 -14.00 -18.83 4.29
CA LEU A 520 -14.11 -19.32 5.66
C LEU A 520 -12.69 -19.59 6.18
N VAL A 521 -12.38 -19.07 7.36
CA VAL A 521 -10.99 -18.98 7.83
C VAL A 521 -10.80 -19.76 9.12
N ALA A 522 -9.71 -20.53 9.17
CA ALA A 522 -9.21 -21.25 10.34
C ALA A 522 -7.78 -20.84 10.74
N GLY A 523 -7.17 -19.89 10.01
CA GLY A 523 -5.71 -19.71 9.99
C GLY A 523 -5.09 -20.68 8.98
N GLU A 524 -5.06 -21.95 9.36
CA GLU A 524 -4.75 -23.11 8.51
C GLU A 524 -5.76 -24.24 8.78
N GLY A 525 -6.16 -24.95 7.74
CA GLY A 525 -7.12 -26.05 7.84
C GLY A 525 -7.68 -26.48 6.48
N GLY A 526 -8.37 -27.61 6.47
CA GLY A 526 -9.10 -28.09 5.30
C GLY A 526 -10.22 -29.04 5.66
N VAL A 527 -11.04 -29.39 4.67
CA VAL A 527 -12.18 -30.29 4.83
C VAL A 527 -12.31 -31.16 3.59
N LEU A 528 -12.38 -32.47 3.78
CA LEU A 528 -12.91 -33.41 2.80
C LEU A 528 -14.39 -33.64 3.11
N SER A 529 -15.30 -33.58 2.13
CA SER A 529 -16.70 -33.97 2.30
C SER A 529 -17.14 -34.94 1.21
N THR A 530 -18.02 -35.88 1.54
CA THR A 530 -18.45 -36.94 0.59
C THR A 530 -19.74 -37.63 1.05
N ASN A 531 -20.50 -38.17 0.08
CA ASN A 531 -21.57 -39.13 0.34
C ASN A 531 -21.10 -40.59 0.30
N ASN A 532 -19.89 -40.84 -0.16
CA ASN A 532 -19.32 -42.16 -0.35
C ASN A 532 -18.54 -42.60 0.91
N SER A 533 -19.10 -43.57 1.64
CA SER A 533 -18.47 -44.09 2.86
C SER A 533 -17.12 -44.76 2.60
N GLU A 534 -16.87 -45.34 1.42
CA GLU A 534 -15.57 -45.95 1.09
C GLU A 534 -14.47 -44.89 0.98
N ILE A 535 -14.77 -43.75 0.34
CA ILE A 535 -13.87 -42.58 0.29
C ILE A 535 -13.56 -42.11 1.71
N PHE A 536 -14.60 -41.96 2.54
CA PHE A 536 -14.45 -41.52 3.93
C PHE A 536 -13.60 -42.47 4.78
N TYR A 537 -13.83 -43.79 4.70
CA TYR A 537 -13.07 -44.79 5.48
C TYR A 537 -11.60 -44.83 5.10
N LYS A 538 -11.28 -44.75 3.80
CA LYS A 538 -9.90 -44.67 3.33
C LYS A 538 -9.23 -43.36 3.77
N ALA A 539 -9.93 -42.23 3.70
CA ALA A 539 -9.42 -40.95 4.20
C ALA A 539 -9.17 -40.96 5.72
N LEU A 540 -10.04 -41.61 6.50
CA LEU A 540 -9.83 -41.82 7.94
C LEU A 540 -8.55 -42.63 8.21
N LEU A 541 -8.36 -43.75 7.51
CA LEU A 541 -7.15 -44.56 7.66
C LEU A 541 -5.90 -43.79 7.21
N PHE A 542 -6.03 -42.91 6.23
CA PHE A 542 -4.93 -42.11 5.72
C PHE A 542 -4.38 -41.12 6.76
N GLY A 543 -5.26 -40.38 7.46
CA GLY A 543 -4.84 -39.26 8.32
C GLY A 543 -5.26 -39.30 9.80
N HIS A 544 -6.14 -40.22 10.22
CA HIS A 544 -6.90 -40.19 11.49
C HIS A 544 -6.97 -41.55 12.23
N TYR A 545 -5.93 -42.38 12.12
CA TYR A 545 -5.78 -43.72 12.72
C TYR A 545 -6.23 -43.90 14.20
N ASN A 546 -6.30 -45.16 14.63
CA ASN A 546 -6.63 -45.62 15.98
C ASN A 546 -8.07 -45.28 16.41
N LYS A 547 -8.25 -44.44 17.44
CA LYS A 547 -9.55 -44.25 18.13
C LYS A 547 -10.66 -43.85 17.17
N ARG A 548 -10.38 -42.92 16.25
CA ARG A 548 -11.38 -42.42 15.30
C ARG A 548 -11.80 -43.49 14.30
N CYS A 549 -10.83 -44.16 13.68
CA CYS A 549 -11.08 -45.26 12.76
C CYS A 549 -11.86 -46.43 13.41
N LYS A 550 -11.53 -46.80 14.65
CA LYS A 550 -12.24 -47.85 15.41
C LYS A 550 -13.71 -47.53 15.67
N ASN A 551 -14.05 -46.24 15.78
CA ASN A 551 -15.40 -45.79 16.10
C ASN A 551 -16.24 -45.56 14.84
N GLU A 552 -15.63 -45.08 13.75
CA GLU A 552 -16.37 -44.63 12.55
C GLU A 552 -16.32 -45.62 11.38
N ILE A 553 -15.40 -46.59 11.37
CA ILE A 553 -15.38 -47.69 10.39
C ILE A 553 -16.15 -48.89 10.98
N PRO A 554 -17.23 -49.37 10.35
CA PRO A 554 -17.99 -50.52 10.84
C PRO A 554 -17.10 -51.76 11.01
N ARG A 555 -17.28 -52.50 12.12
CA ARG A 555 -16.46 -53.71 12.39
C ARG A 555 -16.56 -54.76 11.27
N SER A 556 -17.71 -54.86 10.62
CA SER A 556 -17.96 -55.75 9.48
C SER A 556 -17.26 -55.30 8.19
N HIS A 557 -16.75 -54.07 8.12
CA HIS A 557 -16.08 -53.55 6.93
C HIS A 557 -14.64 -54.09 6.85
N LYS A 558 -14.18 -54.50 5.66
CA LYS A 558 -12.84 -55.07 5.44
C LYS A 558 -11.69 -54.19 5.94
N LEU A 559 -11.89 -52.87 5.94
CA LEU A 559 -10.88 -51.89 6.37
C LEU A 559 -10.76 -51.78 7.91
N SER A 560 -11.68 -52.35 8.68
CA SER A 560 -11.70 -52.27 10.15
C SER A 560 -10.44 -52.91 10.78
N GLN A 561 -9.87 -53.93 10.14
CA GLN A 561 -8.64 -54.60 10.58
C GLN A 561 -7.43 -53.65 10.64
N TYR A 562 -7.43 -52.57 9.84
CA TYR A 562 -6.36 -51.57 9.81
C TYR A 562 -6.62 -50.37 10.72
N SER A 563 -7.76 -50.36 11.44
CA SER A 563 -8.19 -49.19 12.23
C SER A 563 -7.18 -48.74 13.28
N THR A 564 -6.35 -49.62 13.82
CA THR A 564 -5.31 -49.25 14.81
C THR A 564 -4.15 -48.48 14.17
N THR A 565 -3.65 -48.92 13.01
CA THR A 565 -2.42 -48.39 12.41
C THR A 565 -2.68 -47.29 11.39
N GLY A 566 -3.76 -47.43 10.60
CA GLY A 566 -3.96 -46.61 9.39
C GLY A 566 -2.77 -46.71 8.43
N MET A 567 -2.53 -45.63 7.69
CA MET A 567 -1.38 -45.46 6.77
C MET A 567 -0.24 -44.62 7.40
N GLY A 568 -0.33 -44.29 8.70
CA GLY A 568 0.75 -43.65 9.46
C GLY A 568 0.83 -42.13 9.41
N LEU A 569 0.12 -41.44 8.51
CA LEU A 569 0.11 -39.96 8.48
C LEU A 569 -0.89 -39.37 9.50
N LYS A 570 -0.56 -38.18 10.00
CA LYS A 570 -1.40 -37.43 10.94
C LYS A 570 -1.77 -36.08 10.34
N LEU A 571 -2.94 -36.01 9.71
CA LEU A 571 -3.39 -34.84 8.95
C LEU A 571 -4.49 -34.05 9.66
N ARG A 572 -4.68 -34.26 10.97
CA ARG A 572 -5.77 -33.67 11.77
C ARG A 572 -5.63 -32.15 11.91
N ILE A 573 -6.74 -31.42 11.82
CA ILE A 573 -6.77 -29.99 12.15
C ILE A 573 -6.48 -29.74 13.63
N HIS A 574 -5.89 -28.59 13.96
CA HIS A 574 -5.72 -28.15 15.34
C HIS A 574 -7.06 -27.67 15.94
N PRO A 575 -7.45 -28.05 17.17
CA PRO A 575 -8.72 -27.63 17.77
C PRO A 575 -8.95 -26.12 17.83
N LEU A 576 -7.90 -25.32 18.06
CA LEU A 576 -7.99 -23.85 18.02
C LEU A 576 -8.35 -23.32 16.62
N ALA A 577 -7.80 -23.91 15.56
CA ALA A 577 -8.14 -23.55 14.19
C ALA A 577 -9.60 -23.91 13.87
N ALA A 578 -10.05 -25.09 14.34
CA ALA A 578 -11.45 -25.49 14.25
C ALA A 578 -12.39 -24.54 15.02
N ALA A 579 -11.97 -24.02 16.17
CA ALA A 579 -12.75 -23.04 16.93
C ALA A 579 -12.92 -21.71 16.18
N ILE A 580 -11.86 -21.23 15.52
CA ILE A 580 -11.92 -20.02 14.66
C ILE A 580 -12.90 -20.27 13.51
N ALA A 581 -12.74 -21.36 12.76
CA ALA A 581 -13.59 -21.68 11.63
C ALA A 581 -15.06 -21.85 12.05
N ASN A 582 -15.32 -22.54 13.16
CA ASN A 582 -16.68 -22.73 13.67
C ASN A 582 -17.37 -21.41 14.03
N GLU A 583 -16.66 -20.42 14.58
CA GLU A 583 -17.23 -19.08 14.82
C GLU A 583 -17.46 -18.29 13.53
N GLN A 584 -16.53 -18.39 12.56
CA GLN A 584 -16.63 -17.68 11.29
C GLN A 584 -17.76 -18.22 10.39
N PHE A 585 -18.09 -19.50 10.54
CA PHE A 585 -19.09 -20.19 9.73
C PHE A 585 -20.47 -19.51 9.78
N ASP A 586 -20.86 -18.92 10.91
CA ASP A 586 -22.13 -18.19 11.08
C ASP A 586 -22.26 -16.96 10.16
N LYS A 587 -21.14 -16.46 9.65
CA LYS A 587 -21.07 -15.26 8.81
C LYS A 587 -20.98 -15.59 7.32
N LEU A 588 -20.74 -16.85 6.95
CA LEU A 588 -20.39 -17.25 5.59
C LEU A 588 -21.43 -16.78 4.56
N ASP A 589 -22.69 -17.20 4.69
CA ASP A 589 -23.73 -16.87 3.71
C ASP A 589 -23.93 -15.35 3.56
N ARG A 590 -23.89 -14.61 4.67
CA ARG A 590 -24.00 -13.15 4.65
C ARG A 590 -22.80 -12.50 3.94
N ILE A 591 -21.59 -13.02 4.14
CA ILE A 591 -20.39 -12.55 3.46
C ILE A 591 -20.50 -12.81 1.95
N ILE A 592 -20.93 -14.02 1.55
CA ILE A 592 -21.11 -14.37 0.14
C ILE A 592 -22.19 -13.48 -0.52
N GLU A 593 -23.34 -13.29 0.13
CA GLU A 593 -24.40 -12.42 -0.36
C GLU A 593 -23.88 -10.99 -0.58
N GLN A 594 -23.13 -10.47 0.39
CA GLN A 594 -22.60 -9.12 0.28
C GLN A 594 -21.51 -8.97 -0.79
N ARG A 595 -20.64 -9.98 -0.92
CA ARG A 595 -19.65 -10.04 -2.01
C ARG A 595 -20.35 -10.02 -3.36
N ASN A 596 -21.43 -10.78 -3.55
CA ASN A 596 -22.20 -10.79 -4.80
C ASN A 596 -22.80 -9.43 -5.13
N GLN A 597 -23.42 -8.75 -4.15
CA GLN A 597 -23.96 -7.40 -4.34
C GLN A 597 -22.88 -6.40 -4.77
N ASN A 598 -21.71 -6.47 -4.13
CA ASN A 598 -20.57 -5.59 -4.44
C ASN A 598 -19.95 -5.94 -5.80
N ALA A 599 -19.74 -7.23 -6.10
CA ALA A 599 -19.21 -7.72 -7.36
C ALA A 599 -20.09 -7.32 -8.54
N LYS A 600 -21.42 -7.45 -8.43
CA LYS A 600 -22.37 -7.01 -9.47
C LYS A 600 -22.14 -5.55 -9.87
N LYS A 601 -21.94 -4.67 -8.89
CA LYS A 601 -21.64 -3.25 -9.17
C LYS A 601 -20.28 -3.08 -9.83
N MET A 602 -19.25 -3.76 -9.33
CA MET A 602 -17.90 -3.70 -9.88
C MET A 602 -17.88 -4.17 -11.34
N ILE A 603 -18.53 -5.30 -11.64
CA ILE A 603 -18.67 -5.86 -13.00
C ILE A 603 -19.31 -4.84 -13.93
N ILE A 604 -20.48 -4.29 -13.57
CA ILE A 604 -21.19 -3.29 -14.39
C ILE A 604 -20.31 -2.06 -14.67
N GLU A 605 -19.59 -1.57 -13.67
CA GLU A 605 -18.81 -0.33 -13.82
C GLU A 605 -17.46 -0.53 -14.51
N ILE A 606 -16.83 -1.69 -14.33
CA ILE A 606 -15.56 -2.05 -14.97
C ILE A 606 -15.78 -2.40 -16.45
N ASN A 607 -16.85 -3.13 -16.78
CA ASN A 607 -17.19 -3.47 -18.18
C ASN A 607 -17.54 -2.25 -19.04
N LYS A 608 -17.78 -1.08 -18.44
CA LYS A 608 -17.93 0.22 -19.17
C LYS A 608 -16.59 0.82 -19.60
N ILE A 609 -15.48 0.33 -19.06
CA ILE A 609 -14.14 0.82 -19.37
C ILE A 609 -13.60 -0.02 -20.52
N GLU A 610 -13.58 0.54 -21.73
CA GLU A 610 -12.98 -0.14 -22.88
C GLU A 610 -11.55 -0.60 -22.56
N GLY A 611 -11.21 -1.82 -22.96
CA GLY A 611 -9.93 -2.45 -22.65
C GLY A 611 -9.93 -3.21 -21.31
N LEU A 612 -10.98 -3.10 -20.49
CA LEU A 612 -11.21 -3.97 -19.33
C LEU A 612 -12.49 -4.77 -19.53
N SER A 613 -12.48 -6.04 -19.16
CA SER A 613 -13.70 -6.85 -19.14
C SER A 613 -13.68 -7.91 -18.05
N ILE A 614 -14.83 -8.14 -17.43
CA ILE A 614 -15.10 -9.22 -16.49
C ILE A 614 -16.25 -10.05 -17.06
N ILE A 615 -16.04 -11.35 -17.19
CA ILE A 615 -17.08 -12.29 -17.67
C ILE A 615 -18.21 -12.34 -16.64
N GLU A 616 -19.45 -12.29 -17.10
CA GLU A 616 -20.64 -12.43 -16.23
C GLU A 616 -20.96 -13.91 -15.98
N ASP A 617 -21.46 -14.21 -14.78
CA ASP A 617 -21.95 -15.56 -14.44
C ASP A 617 -23.43 -15.69 -14.83
N PRO A 618 -23.91 -16.91 -15.13
CA PRO A 618 -25.34 -17.16 -15.33
C PRO A 618 -26.19 -16.69 -14.14
N GLU A 619 -27.42 -16.21 -14.38
CA GLU A 619 -28.29 -15.66 -13.33
C GLU A 619 -28.61 -16.66 -12.21
N ASN A 620 -28.66 -17.95 -12.54
CA ASN A 620 -28.93 -19.03 -11.59
C ASN A 620 -27.70 -19.46 -10.77
N TYR A 621 -26.55 -18.83 -11.02
CA TYR A 621 -25.32 -19.07 -10.27
C TYR A 621 -25.19 -18.02 -9.17
N LEU A 622 -24.79 -18.47 -7.98
CA LEU A 622 -24.34 -17.61 -6.89
C LEU A 622 -22.84 -17.88 -6.68
N PRO A 623 -21.93 -17.12 -7.30
CA PRO A 623 -20.50 -17.26 -7.07
C PRO A 623 -20.10 -16.94 -5.64
N ALA A 624 -19.04 -17.56 -5.16
CA ALA A 624 -18.43 -17.22 -3.87
C ALA A 624 -17.46 -16.04 -3.95
N TYR A 625 -16.98 -15.72 -5.17
CA TYR A 625 -16.06 -14.62 -5.47
C TYR A 625 -14.89 -14.53 -4.48
N TYR A 626 -14.00 -15.53 -4.50
CA TYR A 626 -12.73 -15.45 -3.77
C TYR A 626 -11.92 -14.23 -4.22
N SER A 627 -11.92 -13.94 -5.53
CA SER A 627 -11.44 -12.69 -6.12
C SER A 627 -12.15 -12.43 -7.44
N LEU A 628 -12.16 -11.19 -7.91
CA LEU A 628 -12.57 -10.84 -9.26
C LEU A 628 -11.35 -10.80 -10.18
N ILE A 629 -11.52 -11.33 -11.38
CA ILE A 629 -10.51 -11.35 -12.43
C ILE A 629 -10.98 -10.46 -13.55
N ILE A 630 -10.09 -9.58 -14.00
CA ILE A 630 -10.36 -8.53 -14.97
C ILE A 630 -9.42 -8.78 -16.14
N ASN A 631 -9.98 -9.10 -17.30
CA ASN A 631 -9.21 -9.18 -18.53
C ASN A 631 -8.80 -7.77 -18.96
N TYR A 632 -7.54 -7.63 -19.35
CA TYR A 632 -6.88 -6.41 -19.77
C TYR A 632 -6.46 -6.55 -21.25
N ASP A 633 -6.97 -5.66 -22.09
CA ASP A 633 -6.61 -5.56 -23.51
C ASP A 633 -5.70 -4.35 -23.73
N LYS A 634 -4.40 -4.61 -23.81
CA LYS A 634 -3.38 -3.59 -24.00
C LYS A 634 -3.60 -2.73 -25.25
N SER A 635 -4.17 -3.31 -26.31
CA SER A 635 -4.37 -2.61 -27.59
C SER A 635 -5.38 -1.47 -27.46
N LYS A 636 -6.34 -1.61 -26.53
CA LYS A 636 -7.37 -0.59 -26.21
C LYS A 636 -6.95 0.35 -25.07
N MET A 637 -5.73 0.19 -24.56
CA MET A 637 -5.16 0.93 -23.44
C MET A 637 -3.89 1.68 -23.84
N GLY A 638 -3.81 2.14 -25.11
CA GLY A 638 -2.63 2.88 -25.60
C GLY A 638 -1.35 2.04 -25.62
N ASN A 639 -1.48 0.71 -25.75
CA ASN A 639 -0.37 -0.26 -25.68
C ASN A 639 0.41 -0.25 -24.36
N VAL A 640 -0.17 0.26 -23.28
CA VAL A 640 0.43 0.23 -21.94
C VAL A 640 0.53 -1.22 -21.44
N ALA A 641 1.68 -1.60 -20.89
CA ALA A 641 1.87 -2.93 -20.29
C ALA A 641 0.98 -3.09 -19.05
N ILE A 642 0.52 -4.31 -18.78
CA ILE A 642 -0.41 -4.57 -17.66
C ILE A 642 0.23 -4.25 -16.30
N GLU A 643 1.54 -4.44 -16.18
CA GLU A 643 2.33 -4.10 -14.99
C GLU A 643 2.37 -2.59 -14.76
N ASP A 644 2.54 -1.80 -15.83
CA ASP A 644 2.52 -0.34 -15.74
C ASP A 644 1.13 0.17 -15.36
N PHE A 645 0.09 -0.42 -15.95
CA PHE A 645 -1.29 -0.10 -15.60
C PHE A 645 -1.60 -0.42 -14.13
N GLN A 646 -1.17 -1.57 -13.63
CA GLN A 646 -1.29 -1.94 -12.21
C GLN A 646 -0.53 -0.95 -11.31
N ARG A 647 0.72 -0.61 -11.65
CA ARG A 647 1.52 0.36 -10.89
C ARG A 647 0.81 1.71 -10.79
N MET A 648 0.27 2.21 -11.90
CA MET A 648 -0.49 3.47 -11.91
C MET A 648 -1.72 3.41 -10.99
N LEU A 649 -2.41 2.26 -10.91
CA LEU A 649 -3.52 2.08 -9.97
C LEU A 649 -3.04 2.13 -8.52
N ILE A 650 -1.92 1.46 -8.22
CA ILE A 650 -1.31 1.47 -6.88
C ILE A 650 -0.85 2.88 -6.48
N GLU A 651 -0.23 3.63 -7.38
CA GLU A 651 0.18 5.04 -7.17
C GLU A 651 -1.03 5.95 -6.94
N GLN A 652 -2.16 5.67 -7.59
CA GLN A 652 -3.42 6.33 -7.30
C GLN A 652 -4.06 5.85 -6.00
N GLY A 653 -3.42 4.95 -5.22
CA GLY A 653 -3.88 4.45 -3.93
C GLY A 653 -4.89 3.30 -4.02
N CYS A 654 -4.91 2.57 -5.13
CA CYS A 654 -5.66 1.32 -5.29
C CYS A 654 -4.73 0.11 -5.09
N GLU A 655 -4.26 -0.07 -3.85
CA GLU A 655 -3.18 -1.01 -3.51
C GLU A 655 -3.55 -2.49 -3.73
N GLU A 656 -4.83 -2.83 -3.79
CA GLU A 656 -5.34 -4.20 -3.91
C GLU A 656 -5.34 -4.76 -5.34
N PHE A 657 -5.06 -3.95 -6.35
CA PHE A 657 -4.88 -4.49 -7.70
C PHE A 657 -3.60 -5.34 -7.75
N ASP A 658 -3.77 -6.58 -8.18
CA ASP A 658 -2.73 -7.60 -8.23
C ASP A 658 -2.63 -8.20 -9.64
N ILE A 659 -1.46 -8.72 -10.00
CA ILE A 659 -1.27 -9.59 -11.16
C ILE A 659 -1.00 -10.99 -10.60
N PRO A 660 -1.89 -11.97 -10.81
CA PRO A 660 -1.74 -13.30 -10.20
C PRO A 660 -0.42 -13.98 -10.59
N GLY A 661 0.56 -13.99 -9.69
CA GLY A 661 1.86 -14.66 -9.95
C GLY A 661 1.81 -16.17 -9.75
N SER A 662 1.29 -16.62 -8.59
CA SER A 662 1.33 -18.03 -8.17
C SER A 662 0.23 -18.91 -8.76
N THR A 663 -0.72 -18.33 -9.50
CA THR A 663 -1.79 -19.05 -10.21
C THR A 663 -1.58 -18.85 -11.70
N CYS A 664 -0.70 -19.68 -12.27
CA CYS A 664 -0.34 -19.68 -13.68
C CYS A 664 -0.66 -21.05 -14.31
N PRO A 665 -0.61 -21.15 -15.65
CA PRO A 665 -0.74 -22.43 -16.35
C PRO A 665 0.30 -23.43 -15.85
N LEU A 666 -0.13 -24.61 -15.46
CA LEU A 666 0.71 -25.57 -14.75
C LEU A 666 1.82 -26.17 -15.63
N ASN A 667 1.67 -26.14 -16.96
CA ASN A 667 2.72 -26.47 -17.91
C ASN A 667 3.94 -25.54 -17.83
N TYR A 668 3.86 -24.39 -17.14
CA TYR A 668 5.02 -23.53 -16.88
C TYR A 668 5.89 -24.04 -15.72
N HIS A 669 5.38 -24.93 -14.89
CA HIS A 669 6.11 -25.45 -13.74
C HIS A 669 6.85 -26.74 -14.10
N SER A 670 8.13 -26.82 -13.72
CA SER A 670 8.99 -27.98 -13.99
C SER A 670 8.43 -29.30 -13.46
N LEU A 671 7.62 -29.27 -12.38
CA LEU A 671 6.98 -30.47 -11.84
C LEU A 671 6.06 -31.17 -12.86
N PHE A 672 5.40 -30.41 -13.75
CA PHE A 672 4.50 -30.95 -14.77
C PHE A 672 5.22 -31.28 -16.08
N GLN A 673 6.55 -31.11 -16.12
CA GLN A 673 7.42 -31.47 -17.25
C GLN A 673 8.33 -32.65 -16.87
N LYS A 674 8.88 -32.63 -15.66
CA LYS A 674 9.88 -33.58 -15.15
C LYS A 674 9.62 -33.91 -13.67
N PRO A 675 8.54 -34.65 -13.35
CA PRO A 675 8.17 -34.96 -11.98
C PRO A 675 9.15 -35.89 -11.25
N GLU A 676 9.92 -36.70 -11.99
CA GLU A 676 10.84 -37.71 -11.47
C GLU A 676 11.93 -37.14 -10.57
N GLY A 677 12.28 -35.85 -10.72
CA GLY A 677 13.24 -35.18 -9.85
C GLY A 677 12.75 -35.01 -8.40
N LEU A 678 11.43 -34.89 -8.20
CA LEU A 678 10.82 -34.75 -6.86
C LEU A 678 10.12 -36.04 -6.40
N TYR A 679 9.62 -36.84 -7.35
CA TYR A 679 8.92 -38.08 -7.11
C TYR A 679 9.62 -39.23 -7.83
N PRO A 680 10.75 -39.76 -7.30
CA PRO A 680 11.57 -40.75 -8.00
C PRO A 680 10.86 -42.08 -8.28
N SER A 681 9.84 -42.42 -7.49
CA SER A 681 9.01 -43.61 -7.69
C SER A 681 7.86 -43.41 -8.69
N TYR A 682 7.69 -42.20 -9.21
CA TYR A 682 6.62 -41.87 -10.14
C TYR A 682 6.93 -42.37 -11.55
N LYS A 683 6.07 -43.24 -12.09
CA LYS A 683 6.26 -43.84 -13.43
C LYS A 683 5.40 -43.20 -14.53
N GLY A 684 4.55 -42.23 -14.17
CA GLY A 684 3.74 -41.49 -15.14
C GLY A 684 4.62 -40.66 -16.07
N LYS A 685 4.19 -40.50 -17.32
CA LYS A 685 4.86 -39.63 -18.30
C LYS A 685 4.03 -38.37 -18.52
N MET A 686 4.68 -37.22 -18.38
CA MET A 686 4.14 -35.91 -18.75
C MET A 686 5.21 -35.17 -19.55
N ASP A 687 4.82 -34.46 -20.61
CA ASP A 687 5.73 -33.65 -21.44
C ASP A 687 5.01 -32.37 -21.91
N TYR A 688 4.30 -31.71 -20.98
CA TYR A 688 3.60 -30.47 -21.29
C TYR A 688 4.58 -29.33 -21.55
N LYS A 689 4.32 -28.54 -22.58
CA LYS A 689 5.17 -27.43 -23.02
C LYS A 689 4.36 -26.14 -23.08
N LYS A 690 5.07 -25.02 -23.10
CA LYS A 690 4.47 -23.72 -23.39
C LYS A 690 3.86 -23.76 -24.80
N GLY A 691 2.62 -23.31 -24.93
CA GLY A 691 1.80 -23.38 -26.13
C GLY A 691 0.74 -24.47 -26.11
N ASP A 692 0.82 -25.47 -25.21
CA ASP A 692 -0.14 -26.58 -25.15
C ASP A 692 -1.53 -26.15 -24.66
N PHE A 693 -1.60 -25.09 -23.85
CA PHE A 693 -2.84 -24.59 -23.25
C PHE A 693 -3.06 -23.12 -23.59
N PRO A 694 -3.35 -22.80 -24.87
CA PRO A 694 -3.33 -21.42 -25.37
C PRO A 694 -4.34 -20.51 -24.66
N VAL A 695 -5.48 -21.01 -24.19
CA VAL A 695 -6.49 -20.17 -23.52
C VAL A 695 -6.01 -19.77 -22.13
N SER A 696 -5.55 -20.74 -21.33
CA SER A 696 -5.00 -20.44 -20.01
C SER A 696 -3.74 -19.57 -20.06
N GLU A 697 -2.86 -19.79 -21.03
CA GLU A 697 -1.66 -18.96 -21.23
C GLU A 697 -2.00 -17.52 -21.61
N LYS A 698 -2.96 -17.34 -22.52
CA LYS A 698 -3.45 -16.02 -22.89
C LYS A 698 -4.13 -15.34 -21.70
N LEU A 699 -4.97 -16.06 -20.95
CA LEU A 699 -5.64 -15.54 -19.76
C LEU A 699 -4.62 -15.03 -18.74
N TYR A 700 -3.65 -15.87 -18.36
CA TYR A 700 -2.61 -15.54 -17.38
C TYR A 700 -1.84 -14.25 -17.71
N LEU A 701 -1.51 -14.02 -18.98
CA LEU A 701 -0.77 -12.84 -19.41
C LEU A 701 -1.59 -11.54 -19.42
N ASN A 702 -2.92 -11.63 -19.35
CA ASN A 702 -3.81 -10.51 -19.57
C ASN A 702 -4.82 -10.30 -18.43
N ILE A 703 -4.55 -10.80 -17.22
CA ILE A 703 -5.48 -10.64 -16.10
C ILE A 703 -4.92 -9.78 -14.97
N LEU A 704 -5.77 -8.87 -14.50
CA LEU A 704 -5.67 -8.27 -13.19
C LEU A 704 -6.59 -8.99 -12.22
N LYS A 705 -6.21 -8.98 -10.95
CA LYS A 705 -7.00 -9.51 -9.85
C LYS A 705 -7.32 -8.39 -8.87
N LEU A 706 -8.55 -8.40 -8.39
CA LEU A 706 -9.02 -7.48 -7.36
C LEU A 706 -9.88 -8.26 -6.35
N PRO A 707 -9.71 -8.05 -5.03
CA PRO A 707 -10.56 -8.69 -4.04
C PRO A 707 -12.00 -8.17 -4.12
N VAL A 708 -12.93 -8.94 -3.57
CA VAL A 708 -14.34 -8.54 -3.48
C VAL A 708 -14.66 -8.19 -2.04
N TRP A 709 -14.89 -6.90 -1.79
CA TRP A 709 -15.30 -6.40 -0.48
C TRP A 709 -16.61 -7.04 -0.01
N HIS A 710 -16.73 -7.24 1.30
CA HIS A 710 -17.72 -8.12 1.92
C HIS A 710 -18.65 -7.40 2.90
N ASN A 711 -18.61 -6.06 3.01
CA ASN A 711 -19.58 -5.28 3.79
C ASN A 711 -20.33 -4.27 2.91
N LYS A 712 -21.60 -3.99 3.26
CA LYS A 712 -22.40 -2.88 2.67
C LYS A 712 -21.68 -1.54 2.74
N LYS A 713 -20.95 -1.38 3.83
CA LYS A 713 -20.20 -0.19 4.22
C LYS A 713 -18.99 0.09 3.31
N ASP A 714 -18.55 -0.90 2.54
CA ASP A 714 -17.38 -0.83 1.64
C ASP A 714 -17.73 -0.20 0.29
N ILE A 715 -19.01 0.07 0.03
CA ILE A 715 -19.47 0.69 -1.22
C ILE A 715 -18.76 2.02 -1.53
N LYS A 716 -18.35 2.77 -0.49
CA LYS A 716 -17.59 4.00 -0.64
C LYS A 716 -16.17 3.73 -1.16
N ILE A 717 -15.54 2.65 -0.69
CA ILE A 717 -14.23 2.19 -1.14
C ILE A 717 -14.34 1.75 -2.60
N ILE A 718 -15.28 0.86 -2.90
CA ILE A 718 -15.54 0.36 -4.26
C ILE A 718 -15.72 1.51 -5.26
N ASN A 719 -16.55 2.52 -4.93
CA ASN A 719 -16.76 3.67 -5.80
C ASN A 719 -15.46 4.45 -6.08
N GLU A 720 -14.61 4.59 -5.07
CA GLU A 720 -13.35 5.31 -5.20
C GLU A 720 -12.32 4.51 -6.03
N TYR A 721 -12.29 3.17 -5.91
CA TYR A 721 -11.51 2.29 -6.80
C TYR A 721 -11.97 2.43 -8.24
N ILE A 722 -13.28 2.33 -8.48
CA ILE A 722 -13.85 2.48 -9.82
C ILE A 722 -13.52 3.86 -10.41
N ARG A 723 -13.61 4.93 -9.60
CA ARG A 723 -13.26 6.30 -10.04
C ARG A 723 -11.80 6.40 -10.45
N ARG A 724 -10.88 5.87 -9.64
CA ARG A 724 -9.43 5.88 -9.90
C ARG A 724 -9.06 4.99 -11.09
N LEU A 725 -9.69 3.83 -11.21
CA LEU A 725 -9.55 2.93 -12.35
C LEU A 725 -9.95 3.64 -13.66
N LYS A 726 -11.10 4.32 -13.68
CA LYS A 726 -11.54 5.13 -14.82
C LYS A 726 -10.55 6.24 -15.16
N LEU A 727 -9.98 6.90 -14.15
CA LEU A 727 -8.98 7.95 -14.34
C LEU A 727 -7.69 7.40 -14.97
N VAL A 728 -7.17 6.29 -14.45
CA VAL A 728 -5.95 5.64 -14.97
C VAL A 728 -6.18 5.14 -16.39
N ALA A 729 -7.28 4.43 -16.65
CA ALA A 729 -7.64 3.95 -17.99
C ALA A 729 -7.75 5.10 -19.00
N LYS A 730 -8.35 6.24 -18.60
CA LYS A 730 -8.41 7.44 -19.44
C LYS A 730 -7.01 7.98 -19.75
N LYS A 731 -6.11 8.06 -18.76
CA LYS A 731 -4.73 8.53 -18.95
C LYS A 731 -3.94 7.64 -19.91
N CYS A 732 -4.08 6.31 -19.78
CA CYS A 732 -3.42 5.35 -20.67
C CYS A 732 -3.86 5.53 -22.12
N LYS A 733 -5.17 5.67 -22.35
CA LYS A 733 -5.71 5.92 -23.71
C LYS A 733 -5.26 7.23 -24.33
N GLU A 734 -5.14 8.29 -23.52
CA GLU A 734 -4.74 9.61 -23.99
C GLU A 734 -3.22 9.76 -24.18
N GLY A 735 -2.42 8.72 -23.90
CA GLY A 735 -0.96 8.79 -23.98
C GLY A 735 -0.30 9.76 -22.98
N LYS A 736 -1.06 10.25 -21.99
CA LYS A 736 -0.61 11.22 -20.97
C LYS A 736 0.10 10.52 -19.80
N MET A 737 1.10 9.72 -20.13
CA MET A 737 1.95 9.06 -19.13
C MET A 737 3.11 9.98 -18.78
N GLU A 738 3.18 10.43 -17.52
CA GLU A 738 4.41 11.04 -17.00
C GLU A 738 5.33 9.92 -16.51
N ILE A 739 6.56 9.89 -17.03
CA ILE A 739 7.60 9.00 -16.52
C ILE A 739 7.99 9.48 -15.12
N THR A 740 7.79 8.63 -14.12
CA THR A 740 8.21 8.92 -12.74
C THR A 740 9.64 8.44 -12.51
N LYS A 741 10.41 9.13 -11.63
CA LYS A 741 11.74 8.66 -11.19
C LYS A 741 11.69 7.21 -10.66
N GLN A 742 10.58 6.80 -10.08
CA GLN A 742 10.35 5.42 -9.62
C GLN A 742 10.25 4.42 -10.77
N THR A 743 9.48 4.74 -11.83
CA THR A 743 9.38 3.88 -13.04
C THR A 743 10.75 3.65 -13.67
N VAL A 744 11.57 4.70 -13.70
CA VAL A 744 12.91 4.68 -14.28
C VAL A 744 13.87 3.82 -13.46
N LYS A 745 13.83 3.94 -12.14
CA LYS A 745 14.60 3.07 -11.24
C LYS A 745 14.27 1.58 -11.42
N GLU A 746 13.00 1.24 -11.65
CA GLU A 746 12.58 -0.14 -11.86
C GLU A 746 13.10 -0.73 -13.18
N LEU A 747 13.14 0.06 -14.26
CA LEU A 747 13.76 -0.33 -15.53
C LEU A 747 15.25 -0.66 -15.36
N TYR A 748 15.95 0.16 -14.57
CA TYR A 748 17.35 -0.06 -14.21
C TYR A 748 17.55 -1.34 -13.39
N ASP A 749 16.79 -1.51 -12.31
CA ASP A 749 16.88 -2.68 -11.43
C ASP A 749 16.56 -3.99 -12.17
N LYS A 750 15.63 -3.95 -13.14
CA LYS A 750 15.31 -5.09 -14.00
C LYS A 750 16.46 -5.43 -14.95
N ALA A 751 17.08 -4.44 -15.59
CA ALA A 751 18.21 -4.67 -16.47
C ALA A 751 19.40 -5.32 -15.75
N LEU A 752 19.69 -4.89 -14.51
CA LEU A 752 20.72 -5.52 -13.69
C LEU A 752 20.43 -7.00 -13.41
N LYS A 753 19.17 -7.35 -13.13
CA LYS A 753 18.75 -8.75 -12.92
C LYS A 753 18.86 -9.59 -14.20
N GLU A 754 18.73 -8.97 -15.37
CA GLU A 754 18.86 -9.62 -16.68
C GLU A 754 20.33 -9.73 -17.14
N GLY A 755 21.30 -9.34 -16.31
CA GLY A 755 22.72 -9.47 -16.61
C GLY A 755 23.27 -8.40 -17.54
N ILE A 756 22.62 -7.22 -17.58
CA ILE A 756 23.16 -6.03 -18.25
C ILE A 756 24.27 -5.44 -17.38
N GLU A 757 25.43 -5.25 -18.00
CA GLU A 757 26.64 -4.75 -17.35
C GLU A 757 26.91 -3.28 -17.67
N LYS A 758 26.35 -2.78 -18.78
CA LYS A 758 26.58 -1.42 -19.27
C LYS A 758 25.26 -0.72 -19.65
N PRO A 759 24.62 -0.01 -18.71
CA PRO A 759 23.42 0.77 -19.00
C PRO A 759 23.78 2.07 -19.74
N VAL A 760 23.00 2.38 -20.77
CA VAL A 760 23.17 3.53 -21.68
C VAL A 760 21.83 4.24 -21.79
N VAL A 761 21.82 5.57 -21.90
CA VAL A 761 20.60 6.39 -22.07
C VAL A 761 20.61 7.05 -23.43
N GLY A 762 19.46 7.12 -24.09
CA GLY A 762 19.30 7.76 -25.40
C GLY A 762 18.10 8.69 -25.43
N ALA A 763 18.23 9.81 -26.15
CA ALA A 763 17.20 10.82 -26.31
C ALA A 763 16.70 10.88 -27.76
N VAL A 764 15.39 10.84 -27.93
CA VAL A 764 14.74 11.23 -29.18
C VAL A 764 14.26 12.67 -29.01
N ILE A 765 14.88 13.57 -29.76
CA ILE A 765 14.52 15.00 -29.80
C ILE A 765 13.83 15.25 -31.13
N GLN A 766 12.57 15.69 -31.07
CA GLN A 766 11.75 15.97 -32.25
C GLN A 766 11.57 17.46 -32.46
N LYS A 767 11.66 17.88 -33.72
CA LYS A 767 11.28 19.21 -34.19
C LYS A 767 10.51 19.03 -35.50
N ASP A 768 9.25 19.42 -35.49
CA ASP A 768 8.29 19.14 -36.56
C ASP A 768 8.17 17.64 -36.85
N ASP A 769 8.34 17.21 -38.11
CA ASP A 769 8.32 15.81 -38.55
C ASP A 769 9.70 15.14 -38.55
N LYS A 770 10.70 15.79 -37.95
CA LYS A 770 12.11 15.36 -37.98
C LYS A 770 12.66 15.03 -36.60
N VAL A 771 13.60 14.09 -36.57
CA VAL A 771 14.37 13.72 -35.37
C VAL A 771 15.81 14.21 -35.49
N LEU A 772 16.39 14.62 -34.37
CA LEU A 772 17.81 14.93 -34.29
C LEU A 772 18.63 13.64 -34.31
N LEU A 773 19.56 13.54 -35.24
CA LEU A 773 20.55 12.48 -35.36
C LEU A 773 21.96 13.06 -35.33
N LEU A 774 22.89 12.35 -34.71
CA LEU A 774 24.30 12.71 -34.62
C LEU A 774 25.13 11.79 -35.52
N GLU A 775 26.09 12.34 -36.27
CA GLU A 775 27.01 11.59 -37.12
C GLU A 775 28.21 11.14 -36.30
N ARG A 776 28.37 9.83 -36.12
CA ARG A 776 29.52 9.28 -35.39
C ARG A 776 30.82 9.51 -36.17
N PRO A 777 31.92 9.88 -35.48
CA PRO A 777 33.22 10.01 -36.11
C PRO A 777 33.63 8.77 -36.89
N SER A 778 34.24 8.95 -38.07
CA SER A 778 34.63 7.82 -38.95
C SER A 778 35.60 6.83 -38.30
N ASP A 779 36.31 7.28 -37.27
CA ASP A 779 37.44 6.62 -36.63
C ASP A 779 36.99 5.77 -35.43
N ASP A 780 35.71 5.89 -35.05
CA ASP A 780 35.14 5.30 -33.84
C ASP A 780 34.51 3.92 -34.08
N PHE A 781 34.21 3.19 -33.00
CA PHE A 781 33.49 1.93 -33.05
C PHE A 781 32.09 2.16 -33.64
N MET A 782 31.84 1.58 -34.82
CA MET A 782 30.67 1.84 -35.68
C MET A 782 30.65 3.22 -36.37
N GLY A 783 31.82 3.81 -36.65
CA GLY A 783 31.93 5.08 -37.38
C GLY A 783 31.20 5.10 -38.73
N GLY A 784 30.62 6.26 -39.07
CA GLY A 784 29.87 6.46 -40.32
C GLY A 784 28.37 6.11 -40.27
N ILE A 785 27.85 5.70 -39.11
CA ILE A 785 26.40 5.62 -38.84
C ILE A 785 25.88 6.89 -38.17
N ASN A 786 24.56 7.07 -38.26
CA ASN A 786 23.86 8.11 -37.51
C ASN A 786 23.17 7.51 -36.29
N GLU A 787 23.26 8.19 -35.15
CA GLU A 787 22.70 7.74 -33.88
C GLU A 787 21.85 8.82 -33.18
N LEU A 788 21.14 8.39 -32.15
CA LEU A 788 20.46 9.30 -31.23
C LEU A 788 21.48 9.91 -30.27
N PRO A 789 21.27 11.13 -29.77
CA PRO A 789 22.04 11.61 -28.63
C PRO A 789 21.98 10.60 -27.47
N SER A 790 23.11 10.01 -27.10
CA SER A 790 23.14 8.87 -26.18
C SER A 790 24.49 8.59 -25.54
N GLY A 791 24.50 8.28 -24.24
CA GLY A 791 25.74 7.99 -23.55
C GLY A 791 25.60 7.11 -22.31
N ASN A 792 26.74 6.89 -21.65
CA ASN A 792 26.86 5.89 -20.60
C ASN A 792 26.42 6.46 -19.26
N MET A 793 25.76 5.64 -18.46
CA MET A 793 25.47 6.05 -17.10
C MET A 793 26.73 6.01 -16.21
N GLU A 794 26.90 7.03 -15.38
CA GLU A 794 27.93 7.02 -14.34
C GLU A 794 27.52 6.22 -13.11
N LEU A 795 28.51 5.78 -12.33
CA LEU A 795 28.28 4.91 -11.18
C LEU A 795 27.55 5.65 -10.05
N GLY A 796 26.29 5.30 -9.81
CA GLY A 796 25.45 5.93 -8.77
C GLY A 796 24.57 7.08 -9.29
N GLU A 797 24.59 7.34 -10.59
CA GLU A 797 23.73 8.32 -11.27
C GLU A 797 22.34 7.72 -11.58
N ASP A 798 21.28 8.54 -11.51
CA ASP A 798 19.92 8.14 -11.91
C ASP A 798 19.76 8.27 -13.43
N ILE A 799 19.04 7.34 -14.08
CA ILE A 799 18.86 7.33 -15.56
C ILE A 799 18.36 8.68 -16.10
N LEU A 800 17.45 9.39 -15.41
CA LEU A 800 16.96 10.67 -15.92
C LEU A 800 18.02 11.77 -15.80
N ASP A 801 18.80 11.73 -14.72
CA ASP A 801 19.88 12.69 -14.50
C ASP A 801 21.01 12.42 -15.52
N SER A 802 21.34 11.15 -15.82
CA SER A 802 22.22 10.77 -16.93
C SER A 802 21.70 11.24 -18.28
N LEU A 803 20.40 11.05 -18.57
CA LEU A 803 19.80 11.48 -19.85
C LEU A 803 19.93 12.99 -20.06
N ILE A 804 19.70 13.77 -19.00
CA ILE A 804 19.85 15.24 -19.04
C ILE A 804 21.32 15.62 -19.27
N ARG A 805 22.25 14.94 -18.60
CA ARG A 805 23.69 15.18 -18.76
C ARG A 805 24.15 14.87 -20.18
N GLU A 806 23.86 13.67 -20.69
CA GLU A 806 24.31 13.22 -22.02
C GLU A 806 23.76 14.11 -23.14
N VAL A 807 22.47 14.48 -23.10
CA VAL A 807 21.91 15.41 -24.09
C VAL A 807 22.63 16.76 -24.05
N LYS A 808 22.94 17.26 -22.84
CA LYS A 808 23.64 18.53 -22.69
C LYS A 808 25.10 18.45 -23.12
N GLU A 809 25.78 17.34 -22.86
CA GLU A 809 27.17 17.13 -23.22
C GLU A 809 27.34 16.97 -24.73
N GLU A 810 26.50 16.17 -25.38
CA GLU A 810 26.62 15.88 -26.82
C GLU A 810 26.05 16.98 -27.72
N THR A 811 25.02 17.70 -27.28
CA THR A 811 24.28 18.64 -28.14
C THR A 811 24.23 20.07 -27.63
N ASN A 812 24.62 20.31 -26.36
CA ASN A 812 24.44 21.60 -25.66
C ASN A 812 22.96 22.02 -25.46
N LEU A 813 22.00 21.14 -25.73
CA LEU A 813 20.57 21.39 -25.51
C LEU A 813 20.17 21.10 -24.05
N GLU A 814 19.23 21.88 -23.53
CA GLU A 814 18.64 21.63 -22.21
C GLU A 814 17.28 20.94 -22.35
N ILE A 815 17.15 19.75 -21.76
CA ILE A 815 15.87 19.06 -21.65
C ILE A 815 14.92 19.88 -20.77
N GLU A 816 13.76 20.24 -21.32
CA GLU A 816 12.67 20.88 -20.59
C GLU A 816 11.76 19.85 -19.93
N LYS A 817 11.40 18.78 -20.66
CA LYS A 817 10.55 17.70 -20.15
C LYS A 817 10.88 16.36 -20.81
N VAL A 818 10.94 15.30 -20.00
CA VAL A 818 10.92 13.92 -20.50
C VAL A 818 9.47 13.50 -20.73
N LEU A 819 9.13 13.20 -21.99
CA LEU A 819 7.74 13.01 -22.43
C LEU A 819 7.30 11.55 -22.38
N LYS A 820 8.13 10.61 -22.86
CA LYS A 820 7.75 9.20 -23.01
C LYS A 820 8.98 8.28 -23.00
N TYR A 821 8.85 7.07 -22.45
CA TYR A 821 9.86 6.02 -22.62
C TYR A 821 9.50 5.23 -23.87
N LEU A 822 10.44 5.14 -24.81
CA LEU A 822 10.22 4.56 -26.14
C LEU A 822 10.66 3.10 -26.24
N GLY A 823 11.27 2.57 -25.18
CA GLY A 823 11.76 1.19 -25.10
C GLY A 823 13.28 1.13 -24.97
N HIS A 824 13.80 -0.09 -25.08
CA HIS A 824 15.24 -0.36 -25.04
C HIS A 824 15.64 -1.39 -26.10
N PHE A 825 16.92 -1.44 -26.38
CA PHE A 825 17.55 -2.51 -27.13
C PHE A 825 18.89 -2.87 -26.50
N ASP A 826 19.30 -4.13 -26.70
CA ASP A 826 20.53 -4.69 -26.15
C ASP A 826 21.56 -4.88 -27.25
N TYR A 827 22.83 -4.63 -26.92
CA TYR A 827 23.95 -4.82 -27.84
C TYR A 827 25.25 -5.14 -27.08
N LYS A 828 26.30 -5.52 -27.81
CA LYS A 828 27.64 -5.71 -27.27
C LYS A 828 28.46 -4.43 -27.43
N SER A 829 28.94 -3.88 -26.31
CA SER A 829 29.81 -2.69 -26.36
C SER A 829 31.16 -3.03 -27.01
N GLY A 830 31.92 -2.00 -27.42
CA GLY A 830 33.31 -2.17 -27.89
C GLY A 830 34.24 -2.86 -26.86
N SER A 831 33.85 -2.90 -25.59
CA SER A 831 34.54 -3.62 -24.50
C SER A 831 33.98 -5.03 -24.22
N GLY A 832 33.06 -5.53 -25.05
CA GLY A 832 32.48 -6.88 -24.96
C GLY A 832 31.37 -7.07 -23.91
N LYS A 833 31.04 -6.01 -23.17
CA LYS A 833 30.00 -6.02 -22.11
C LYS A 833 28.59 -6.05 -22.71
N ASN A 834 27.66 -6.67 -21.99
CA ASN A 834 26.23 -6.58 -22.33
C ASN A 834 25.72 -5.17 -22.03
N ALA A 835 25.41 -4.42 -23.08
CA ALA A 835 24.89 -3.07 -22.97
C ALA A 835 23.39 -3.01 -23.27
N ARG A 836 22.68 -2.12 -22.58
CA ARG A 836 21.27 -1.81 -22.84
C ARG A 836 21.09 -0.32 -22.95
N GLN A 837 20.52 0.14 -24.06
CA GLN A 837 20.19 1.56 -24.25
C GLN A 837 18.71 1.81 -23.95
N PHE A 838 18.43 2.66 -22.96
CA PHE A 838 17.09 3.11 -22.60
C PHE A 838 16.76 4.40 -23.34
N ASN A 839 15.71 4.40 -24.17
CA ASN A 839 15.43 5.53 -25.06
C ASN A 839 14.18 6.31 -24.63
N PHE A 840 14.29 7.63 -24.65
CA PHE A 840 13.25 8.54 -24.15
C PHE A 840 12.93 9.63 -25.17
N LEU A 841 11.64 9.90 -25.39
CA LEU A 841 11.19 11.10 -26.09
C LEU A 841 11.28 12.29 -25.14
N VAL A 842 11.92 13.37 -25.57
CA VAL A 842 12.15 14.56 -24.74
C VAL A 842 11.79 15.84 -25.49
N SER A 843 11.30 16.85 -24.77
CA SER A 843 11.28 18.23 -25.24
C SER A 843 12.49 18.97 -24.71
N VAL A 844 13.05 19.86 -25.53
CA VAL A 844 14.22 20.68 -25.20
C VAL A 844 13.86 22.15 -25.33
N LYS A 845 14.56 23.02 -24.62
CA LYS A 845 14.48 24.46 -24.84
C LYS A 845 15.12 24.82 -26.18
N ASP A 846 14.61 25.88 -26.82
CA ASP A 846 15.24 26.44 -28.02
C ASP A 846 16.69 26.87 -27.72
N GLY A 847 17.62 26.40 -28.55
CA GLY A 847 19.05 26.67 -28.41
C GLY A 847 19.86 26.16 -29.60
N ASP A 848 21.10 26.63 -29.71
CA ASP A 848 22.02 26.21 -30.77
C ASP A 848 22.70 24.87 -30.41
N ILE A 849 22.70 23.94 -31.36
CA ILE A 849 23.38 22.65 -31.22
C ILE A 849 24.89 22.87 -31.35
N LYS A 850 25.63 22.40 -30.36
CA LYS A 850 27.10 22.37 -30.38
C LYS A 850 27.56 20.97 -30.00
N LEU A 851 28.26 20.33 -30.93
CA LEU A 851 28.73 18.96 -30.77
C LEU A 851 30.09 18.95 -30.07
N SER A 852 30.25 18.03 -29.13
CA SER A 852 31.49 17.80 -28.38
C SER A 852 32.24 16.57 -28.87
N GLU A 853 31.52 15.52 -29.29
CA GLU A 853 32.08 14.20 -29.62
C GLU A 853 31.71 13.69 -31.03
N HIS A 854 30.92 14.45 -31.80
CA HIS A 854 30.36 14.04 -33.10
C HIS A 854 30.78 14.95 -34.25
N ASP A 855 30.92 14.38 -35.45
CA ASP A 855 31.40 15.09 -36.65
C ASP A 855 30.32 15.99 -37.28
N GLY A 856 29.06 15.73 -37.00
CA GLY A 856 27.93 16.43 -37.59
C GLY A 856 26.58 16.07 -36.97
N PHE A 857 25.54 16.83 -37.30
CA PHE A 857 24.16 16.54 -36.90
C PHE A 857 23.19 16.76 -38.04
N PHE A 858 22.06 16.05 -38.00
CA PHE A 858 20.99 16.16 -38.98
C PHE A 858 19.63 16.21 -38.28
N TRP A 859 18.75 17.09 -38.76
CA TRP A 859 17.32 16.93 -38.57
C TRP A 859 16.78 16.11 -39.72
N ALA A 860 16.42 14.85 -39.47
CA ALA A 860 16.05 13.89 -40.49
C ALA A 860 14.60 13.42 -40.36
N ALA A 861 13.86 13.43 -41.48
CA ALA A 861 12.62 12.69 -41.64
C ALA A 861 12.92 11.23 -42.01
N LYS A 862 11.92 10.33 -41.94
CA LYS A 862 12.10 8.89 -42.19
C LYS A 862 12.62 8.56 -43.61
N ASP A 863 12.35 9.42 -44.57
CA ASP A 863 12.74 9.32 -45.98
C ASP A 863 14.05 10.04 -46.33
N ASP A 864 14.66 10.76 -45.38
CA ASP A 864 15.91 11.46 -45.60
C ASP A 864 17.12 10.50 -45.72
N LYS A 865 18.10 10.86 -46.54
CA LYS A 865 19.33 10.09 -46.74
C LYS A 865 20.09 9.85 -45.43
N ALA A 866 20.03 10.80 -44.49
CA ALA A 866 20.62 10.65 -43.15
C ALA A 866 19.95 9.52 -42.34
N PHE A 867 18.65 9.27 -42.53
CA PHE A 867 17.92 8.21 -41.86
C PHE A 867 18.33 6.82 -42.35
N SER A 868 18.78 6.70 -43.61
CA SER A 868 19.27 5.43 -44.18
C SER A 868 20.54 4.89 -43.50
N LYS A 869 21.30 5.76 -42.81
CA LYS A 869 22.49 5.41 -42.04
C LYS A 869 22.23 5.07 -40.57
N VAL A 870 20.96 5.02 -40.15
CA VAL A 870 20.56 4.66 -38.78
C VAL A 870 20.41 3.14 -38.67
N THR A 871 20.79 2.56 -37.53
CA THR A 871 20.68 1.12 -37.28
C THR A 871 19.22 0.66 -37.14
N ASP A 872 18.94 -0.62 -37.42
CA ASP A 872 17.58 -1.15 -37.33
C ASP A 872 17.01 -1.12 -35.89
N SER A 873 17.88 -1.24 -34.89
CA SER A 873 17.50 -1.08 -33.48
C SER A 873 16.97 0.33 -33.19
N VAL A 874 17.64 1.36 -33.69
CA VAL A 874 17.19 2.76 -33.53
C VAL A 874 15.94 3.01 -34.37
N LYS A 875 15.83 2.45 -35.59
CA LYS A 875 14.57 2.52 -36.37
C LYS A 875 13.40 1.93 -35.59
N GLY A 876 13.57 0.78 -34.93
CA GLY A 876 12.54 0.15 -34.10
C GLY A 876 12.12 1.01 -32.89
N ILE A 877 13.05 1.76 -32.29
CA ILE A 877 12.71 2.77 -31.26
C ILE A 877 11.87 3.90 -31.85
N LEU A 878 12.24 4.38 -33.05
CA LEU A 878 11.56 5.47 -33.76
C LEU A 878 10.20 5.08 -34.35
N GLU A 879 9.84 3.79 -34.39
CA GLU A 879 8.46 3.33 -34.67
C GLU A 879 7.52 3.60 -33.50
N ASN A 880 8.05 3.74 -32.28
CA ASN A 880 7.27 4.02 -31.07
C ASN A 880 7.07 5.53 -30.81
N CYS A 881 7.62 6.38 -31.69
CA CYS A 881 7.53 7.84 -31.64
C CYS A 881 6.23 8.38 -32.22
#